data_AF-A0A7D9JRL7-F1
#
_entry.id   AF-A0A7D9JRL7-F1
#
_cell.length_a   1.000
_cell.length_b   1.000
_cell.length_c   1.000
_cell.angle_alpha   90.00
_cell.angle_beta   90.00
_cell.angle_gamma   90.00
#
_symmetry.space_group_name_H-M   'P 1'
#
loop_
_entity.id
_entity.type
_entity.pdbx_description
1 polymer ?
#
loop_
_entity_poly.entity_id
_entity_poly.type
_entity_poly.pdbx_seq_one_letter_code
_entity_poly.pdbx_strand_id
1 'polypeptide(L)'
;EKLLYSLQNFQTLLNKEIRGIKENVDRLKLEQLTLHNQYVSTVQDVEKIKSKVAKMGTTTSETPYVFYAPRKNPWFAGRLTEIEDLASLLQLDQGTTSKPKVNTAAVCGLGGVGKTSLATEYAQQRKDFYTGGVYWFSGEDNTTFENSVYDVATRFGTQRDSFGLTFSATLEMISRNKNPWLIILDNMDQSSLSSNVVKLVSGPWQQDASGHLVITTRRKPTALANDIRDFDERCVLSLKCFEIEEGKKFLFRRVGTVHDEEVDRVAEKLVQQLGGLPLALEQAGAYIKSLPCTIPQYLELYEKQHLRLLNRQKATPVSVYDSPERLAVRTTWHLNFEHIKQSVDDGKSAVRFLYASAFLNPNEIQKDIINIGEPPVEDEEFSECVKTTLGRQQVVKLLTDFSLFKETLSSNLNVHQLVQEVILENLNQEEELQSINDAIRMLHYAFQNCSSPDELLSNETEERPSIICGDQSRFYNWHKLCLHSYDLVRHLKRMFKLSNVDCVKIFLPETARIVYECAVHLSANSKHDEAKEVVNFAICIFNLSNQQIPASSLFPHTMPLPELFRRQIQYSCNTPASTMKDDSRDGVEMPIPSVSSEQLEEMRMKGNDLFKNGFYNDALKIYSEVIDISKNTAFFDVMLLSNRASVYLKLGQYDEALQDAEEYILQRPKCWRGYAKKALALIELKNMQDACVAASIAYYYERNLFRDFEPFRRIFGSSMEKRLFVCHDTLSLSKALWKIRILDHCRNLSRNNSEGFPVVILENGDYLVSSHTIDSDLFGSYGKVRSLTIKNCILVGGEGECSITFDDNHCVGFGEVFMAYNVSFRTRFSNCHFLPDSVVKLTHCSFESSNNSYTSFCCYGELKVDSCKFYNCTKGGLLVVGDAEVENSTFFGNEVALEVREGGRLLVRKSRMYGNKRQGLLIGPKASECVVEDCELYDNELSGILVVNCASDVIIKGNRIYDNDEPGISVIINSNVSIIENKILKNNHWGILLTSSRAVIKENKIHNNQCGGIFLQTSCSSGRSVIEYNDICNNCGPGICDHEQLSKASENKFQNNKEKRNQSTAQSEAKLCYYCKKPENKLKQCTNCFTAQYCGRECQKSDWKNHKKVCDRFLSDGSIVVNYVRKPIMTEHLSPNKHIPFKTSERAPGLLPVGPQYCPPPDTTTRFIVKVSSAEMDRGRKDFNPSVVRLYDRSLKIDGILTDADQIHQLAWQHGTMGQLYSSFKKLFMWAKGPEHGKLRVFTNEFPPYQHW
;
A
#
# COMPACT_ATOMS: atom_id res chain seq x y z
N GLU A 1 65.92 -41.09 -49.54
CA GLU A 1 65.73 -41.75 -48.22
C GLU A 1 65.35 -40.79 -47.09
N LYS A 2 66.17 -39.81 -46.71
CA LYS A 2 65.84 -38.86 -45.61
C LYS A 2 64.48 -38.15 -45.78
N LEU A 3 64.17 -37.73 -47.00
CA LEU A 3 62.89 -37.07 -47.32
C LEU A 3 61.69 -38.03 -47.22
N LEU A 4 61.92 -39.31 -47.55
CA LEU A 4 60.93 -40.37 -47.42
C LEU A 4 60.63 -40.68 -45.95
N TYR A 5 61.68 -40.69 -45.10
CA TYR A 5 61.56 -40.85 -43.66
C TYR A 5 60.82 -39.68 -42.99
N SER A 6 61.11 -38.44 -43.40
CA SER A 6 60.38 -37.26 -42.92
C SER A 6 58.90 -37.27 -43.34
N LEU A 7 58.60 -37.68 -44.58
CA LEU A 7 57.22 -37.83 -45.05
C LEU A 7 56.46 -38.92 -44.30
N GLN A 8 57.09 -40.07 -44.04
CA GLN A 8 56.50 -41.15 -43.25
C GLN A 8 56.20 -40.68 -41.82
N ASN A 9 57.14 -39.98 -41.17
CA ASN A 9 56.93 -39.41 -39.83
C ASN A 9 55.77 -38.40 -39.81
N PHE A 10 55.71 -37.52 -40.80
CA PHE A 10 54.62 -36.55 -40.92
C PHE A 10 53.27 -37.23 -41.13
N GLN A 11 53.23 -38.27 -41.98
CA GLN A 11 52.03 -39.07 -42.21
C GLN A 11 51.55 -39.80 -40.95
N THR A 12 52.47 -40.35 -40.14
CA THR A 12 52.10 -40.92 -38.82
C THR A 12 51.58 -39.87 -37.84
N LEU A 13 52.14 -38.67 -37.84
CA LEU A 13 51.68 -37.58 -36.96
C LEU A 13 50.26 -37.13 -37.35
N LEU A 14 50.03 -36.92 -38.65
CA LEU A 14 48.72 -36.54 -39.19
C LEU A 14 47.66 -37.61 -38.91
N ASN A 15 48.02 -38.89 -39.09
CA ASN A 15 47.12 -40.01 -38.79
C ASN A 15 46.79 -40.10 -37.29
N LYS A 16 47.69 -39.67 -36.42
CA LYS A 16 47.45 -39.61 -34.97
C LYS A 16 46.51 -38.46 -34.61
N GLU A 17 46.67 -37.28 -35.21
CA GLU A 17 45.76 -36.15 -35.01
C GLU A 17 44.36 -36.44 -35.57
N ILE A 18 44.26 -37.02 -36.77
CA ILE A 18 42.98 -37.43 -37.35
C ILE A 18 42.25 -38.43 -36.45
N ARG A 19 42.99 -39.35 -35.80
CA ARG A 19 42.40 -40.30 -34.85
C ARG A 19 41.85 -39.60 -33.60
N GLY A 20 42.61 -38.67 -33.03
CA GLY A 20 42.16 -37.88 -31.88
C GLY A 20 40.94 -37.00 -32.19
N ILE A 21 40.87 -36.44 -33.40
CA ILE A 21 39.70 -35.68 -33.85
C ILE A 21 38.48 -36.60 -34.00
N LYS A 22 38.63 -37.80 -34.58
CA LYS A 22 37.54 -38.78 -34.68
C LYS A 22 37.00 -39.20 -33.32
N GLU A 23 37.88 -39.50 -32.37
CA GLU A 23 37.50 -39.85 -30.99
C GLU A 23 36.75 -38.71 -30.30
N ASN A 24 37.17 -37.45 -30.49
CA ASN A 24 36.46 -36.28 -29.97
C ASN A 24 35.09 -36.07 -30.61
N VAL A 25 34.97 -36.29 -31.93
CA VAL A 25 33.68 -36.20 -32.64
C VAL A 25 32.71 -37.26 -32.15
N ASP A 26 33.17 -38.48 -31.91
CA ASP A 26 32.32 -39.56 -31.41
C ASP A 26 31.91 -39.32 -29.94
N ARG A 27 32.79 -38.74 -29.12
CA ARG A 27 32.42 -38.29 -27.76
C ARG A 27 31.35 -37.20 -27.78
N LEU A 28 31.52 -36.19 -28.64
CA LEU A 28 30.55 -35.10 -28.77
C LEU A 28 29.19 -35.57 -29.29
N LYS A 29 29.16 -36.57 -30.19
CA LYS A 29 27.91 -37.21 -30.62
C LYS A 29 27.21 -37.92 -29.46
N LEU A 30 27.96 -38.60 -28.59
CA LEU A 30 27.41 -39.28 -27.42
C LEU A 30 26.85 -38.26 -26.40
N GLU A 31 27.56 -37.17 -26.16
CA GLU A 31 27.10 -36.06 -25.31
C GLU A 31 25.84 -35.40 -25.89
N GLN A 32 25.79 -35.15 -27.20
CA GLN A 32 24.61 -34.61 -27.88
C GLN A 32 23.39 -35.53 -27.73
N LEU A 33 23.59 -36.85 -27.84
CA LEU A 33 22.53 -37.84 -27.70
C LEU A 33 22.03 -37.92 -26.24
N THR A 34 22.94 -37.75 -25.28
CA THR A 34 22.62 -37.70 -23.84
C THR A 34 21.81 -36.44 -23.49
N LEU A 35 22.24 -35.28 -23.99
CA LEU A 35 21.53 -34.00 -23.87
C LEU A 35 20.15 -34.04 -24.53
N HIS A 36 20.04 -34.67 -25.70
CA HIS A 36 18.76 -34.84 -26.38
C HIS A 36 17.78 -35.70 -25.56
N ASN A 37 18.26 -36.81 -24.98
CA ASN A 37 17.43 -37.65 -24.11
C ASN A 37 17.02 -36.92 -22.82
N GLN A 38 17.93 -36.12 -22.23
CA GLN A 38 17.60 -35.27 -21.08
C GLN A 38 16.54 -34.22 -21.44
N TYR A 39 16.65 -33.58 -22.61
CA TYR A 39 15.68 -32.62 -23.13
C TYR A 39 14.30 -33.25 -23.32
N VAL A 40 14.22 -34.44 -23.93
CA VAL A 40 12.95 -35.17 -24.11
C VAL A 40 12.32 -35.51 -22.75
N SER A 41 13.12 -35.94 -21.76
CA SER A 41 12.62 -36.20 -20.40
C SER A 41 12.09 -34.92 -19.74
N THR A 42 12.82 -33.80 -19.85
CA THR A 42 12.38 -32.52 -19.26
C THR A 42 11.11 -32.01 -19.91
N VAL A 43 10.95 -32.16 -21.23
CA VAL A 43 9.71 -31.79 -21.92
C VAL A 43 8.53 -32.62 -21.43
N GLN A 44 8.71 -33.93 -21.24
CA GLN A 44 7.67 -34.81 -20.68
C GLN A 44 7.31 -34.45 -19.22
N ASP A 45 8.29 -34.07 -18.41
CA ASP A 45 8.06 -33.62 -17.04
C ASP A 45 7.38 -32.25 -16.99
N VAL A 46 7.73 -31.34 -17.90
CA VAL A 46 7.05 -30.05 -18.07
C VAL A 46 5.61 -30.24 -18.54
N GLU A 47 5.31 -31.21 -19.41
CA GLU A 47 3.93 -31.54 -19.80
C GLU A 47 3.13 -32.13 -18.62
N LYS A 48 3.74 -33.00 -17.81
CA LYS A 48 3.12 -33.48 -16.56
C LYS A 48 2.86 -32.33 -15.59
N ILE A 49 3.80 -31.40 -15.44
CA ILE A 49 3.63 -30.20 -14.61
C ILE A 49 2.53 -29.30 -15.18
N LYS A 50 2.49 -29.06 -16.49
CA LYS A 50 1.40 -28.31 -17.15
C LYS A 50 0.04 -28.96 -16.91
N SER A 51 -0.05 -30.29 -16.94
CA SER A 51 -1.29 -31.02 -16.64
C SER A 51 -1.70 -30.93 -15.16
N LYS A 52 -0.73 -30.86 -14.23
CA LYS A 52 -0.98 -30.62 -12.79
C LYS A 52 -1.35 -29.17 -12.51
N VAL A 53 -0.69 -28.21 -13.15
CA VAL A 53 -0.97 -26.77 -13.05
C VAL A 53 -2.34 -26.43 -13.66
N ALA A 54 -2.72 -27.08 -14.77
CA ALA A 54 -4.07 -26.98 -15.32
C ALA A 54 -5.16 -27.52 -14.39
N LYS A 55 -4.82 -28.48 -13.51
CA LYS A 55 -5.72 -29.01 -12.47
C LYS A 55 -5.70 -28.17 -11.17
N MET A 56 -4.67 -27.37 -10.93
CA MET A 56 -4.57 -26.43 -9.80
C MET A 56 -5.15 -25.04 -10.11
N GLY A 57 -5.52 -24.77 -11.37
CA GLY A 57 -6.09 -23.49 -11.83
C GLY A 57 -7.58 -23.30 -11.61
N THR A 58 -8.24 -24.14 -10.81
CA THR A 58 -9.66 -23.98 -10.45
C THR A 58 -9.90 -24.12 -8.94
N THR A 59 -9.19 -23.32 -8.17
CA THR A 59 -9.68 -22.84 -6.87
C THR A 59 -9.48 -21.33 -6.85
N THR A 60 -10.56 -20.61 -7.13
CA THR A 60 -10.69 -19.20 -6.80
C THR A 60 -10.36 -19.02 -5.33
N SER A 61 -9.26 -18.32 -5.00
CA SER A 61 -9.05 -17.79 -3.66
C SER A 61 -10.15 -16.76 -3.42
N GLU A 62 -11.23 -17.20 -2.78
CA GLU A 62 -12.26 -16.32 -2.26
C GLU A 62 -11.66 -15.53 -1.09
N THR A 63 -11.88 -14.22 -1.08
CA THR A 63 -11.63 -13.39 0.11
C THR A 63 -12.42 -13.95 1.28
N PRO A 64 -11.82 -14.16 2.47
CA PRO A 64 -12.53 -14.77 3.59
C PRO A 64 -13.73 -13.89 4.00
N TYR A 65 -14.91 -14.49 4.09
CA TYR A 65 -16.12 -13.82 4.54
C TYR A 65 -16.02 -13.52 6.04
N VAL A 66 -16.08 -12.24 6.41
CA VAL A 66 -16.04 -11.79 7.80
C VAL A 66 -17.35 -11.06 8.11
N PHE A 67 -18.11 -11.55 9.09
CA PHE A 67 -19.27 -10.84 9.64
C PHE A 67 -18.95 -10.35 11.04
N TYR A 68 -18.60 -9.07 11.17
CA TYR A 68 -18.29 -8.41 12.41
C TYR A 68 -19.29 -7.27 12.67
N ALA A 69 -20.37 -7.58 13.39
CA ALA A 69 -21.39 -6.63 13.83
C ALA A 69 -22.01 -7.09 15.18
N PRO A 70 -22.58 -6.17 16.00
CA PRO A 70 -23.28 -6.52 17.22
C PRO A 70 -24.46 -7.48 16.98
N ARG A 71 -24.85 -8.24 18.02
CA ARG A 71 -26.02 -9.11 17.93
C ARG A 71 -27.33 -8.32 17.83
N LYS A 72 -28.30 -8.94 17.15
CA LYS A 72 -29.67 -8.46 17.03
C LYS A 72 -30.28 -8.14 18.40
N ASN A 73 -30.95 -6.99 18.52
CA ASN A 73 -31.69 -6.63 19.72
C ASN A 73 -33.04 -7.39 19.73
N PRO A 74 -33.33 -8.26 20.73
CA PRO A 74 -34.57 -9.03 20.79
C PRO A 74 -35.84 -8.17 20.88
N TRP A 75 -35.71 -6.96 21.44
CA TRP A 75 -36.81 -6.02 21.64
C TRP A 75 -36.86 -4.92 20.57
N PHE A 76 -36.11 -5.05 19.47
CA PHE A 76 -36.23 -4.11 18.36
C PHE A 76 -37.67 -4.10 17.83
N ALA A 77 -38.27 -2.92 17.76
CA ALA A 77 -39.62 -2.71 17.26
C ALA A 77 -39.73 -1.35 16.57
N GLY A 78 -40.69 -1.23 15.64
CA GLY A 78 -40.83 -0.06 14.78
C GLY A 78 -39.73 0.03 13.72
N ARG A 79 -39.66 1.17 13.02
CA ARG A 79 -38.54 1.55 12.13
C ARG A 79 -38.29 0.68 10.89
N LEU A 80 -39.29 -0.08 10.46
CA LEU A 80 -39.19 -0.82 9.19
C LEU A 80 -39.03 0.13 8.02
N THR A 81 -39.76 1.25 8.05
CA THR A 81 -39.64 2.36 7.09
C THR A 81 -38.24 2.92 7.06
N GLU A 82 -37.62 3.19 8.21
CA GLU A 82 -36.27 3.76 8.29
C GLU A 82 -35.19 2.77 7.85
N ILE A 83 -35.40 1.46 8.03
CA ILE A 83 -34.53 0.41 7.48
C ILE A 83 -34.61 0.39 5.95
N GLU A 84 -35.82 0.55 5.39
CA GLU A 84 -36.05 0.67 3.95
C GLU A 84 -35.53 1.99 3.37
N ASP A 85 -35.66 3.09 4.10
CA ASP A 85 -35.10 4.39 3.74
C ASP A 85 -33.57 4.33 3.73
N LEU A 86 -32.94 3.72 4.74
CA LEU A 86 -31.49 3.50 4.77
C LEU A 86 -31.05 2.63 3.58
N ALA A 87 -31.82 1.60 3.23
CA ALA A 87 -31.56 0.78 2.06
C ALA A 87 -31.64 1.59 0.74
N SER A 88 -32.63 2.47 0.65
CA SER A 88 -32.86 3.34 -0.50
C SER A 88 -31.75 4.40 -0.65
N LEU A 89 -31.28 4.99 0.46
CA LEU A 89 -30.16 5.92 0.49
C LEU A 89 -28.85 5.26 0.02
N LEU A 90 -28.65 3.99 0.36
CA LEU A 90 -27.52 3.19 -0.11
C LEU A 90 -27.71 2.66 -1.56
N GLN A 91 -28.86 2.94 -2.18
CA GLN A 91 -29.20 2.63 -3.57
C GLN A 91 -29.17 1.12 -3.90
N LEU A 92 -29.64 0.28 -2.96
CA LEU A 92 -29.62 -1.18 -3.08
C LEU A 92 -30.33 -1.76 -4.33
N ASP A 93 -31.34 -1.06 -4.87
CA ASP A 93 -32.21 -1.57 -5.95
C ASP A 93 -31.78 -1.18 -7.38
N GLN A 94 -30.67 -0.45 -7.55
CA GLN A 94 -30.19 -0.06 -8.90
C GLN A 94 -29.16 -1.07 -9.43
N GLY A 95 -29.59 -1.85 -10.44
CA GLY A 95 -28.79 -2.90 -11.07
C GLY A 95 -27.39 -2.47 -11.52
N THR A 96 -26.42 -3.33 -11.21
CA THR A 96 -24.98 -3.32 -11.49
C THR A 96 -24.58 -2.86 -12.90
N THR A 97 -24.60 -1.55 -13.15
CA THR A 97 -24.13 -0.94 -14.41
C THR A 97 -23.31 0.34 -14.23
N SER A 98 -23.03 0.77 -13.00
CA SER A 98 -22.19 1.93 -12.68
C SER A 98 -20.76 1.54 -12.26
N LYS A 99 -19.84 2.50 -12.37
CA LYS A 99 -18.45 2.42 -11.89
C LYS A 99 -18.40 1.99 -10.41
N PRO A 100 -17.34 1.29 -9.95
CA PRO A 100 -17.15 0.98 -8.54
C PRO A 100 -17.21 2.27 -7.71
N LYS A 101 -18.09 2.30 -6.71
CA LYS A 101 -18.28 3.43 -5.81
C LYS A 101 -18.72 2.92 -4.44
N VAL A 102 -18.18 3.53 -3.39
CA VAL A 102 -18.66 3.34 -2.02
C VAL A 102 -19.84 4.30 -1.78
N ASN A 103 -21.03 3.75 -1.48
CA ASN A 103 -22.19 4.57 -1.13
C ASN A 103 -22.20 4.82 0.37
N THR A 104 -22.19 6.09 0.77
CA THR A 104 -22.12 6.51 2.17
C THR A 104 -23.47 7.08 2.62
N ALA A 105 -24.01 6.56 3.72
CA ALA A 105 -25.19 7.10 4.39
C ALA A 105 -24.89 7.40 5.86
N ALA A 106 -25.44 8.49 6.40
CA ALA A 106 -25.31 8.81 7.82
C ALA A 106 -26.66 8.71 8.54
N VAL A 107 -26.68 8.08 9.72
CA VAL A 107 -27.81 8.06 10.64
C VAL A 107 -27.54 9.06 11.75
N CYS A 108 -28.26 10.18 11.72
CA CYS A 108 -28.12 11.28 12.68
C CYS A 108 -29.29 11.30 13.67
N GLY A 109 -29.05 11.75 14.90
CA GLY A 109 -30.13 11.88 15.88
C GLY A 109 -29.66 12.00 17.32
N LEU A 110 -30.59 12.25 18.23
CA LEU A 110 -30.34 12.43 19.66
C LEU A 110 -29.68 11.20 20.31
N GLY A 111 -29.00 11.40 21.45
CA GLY A 111 -28.51 10.28 22.27
C GLY A 111 -29.70 9.41 22.74
N GLY A 112 -29.54 8.09 22.75
CA GLY A 112 -30.61 7.18 23.17
C GLY A 112 -31.75 6.99 22.14
N VAL A 113 -31.70 7.65 20.99
CA VAL A 113 -32.71 7.46 19.92
C VAL A 113 -32.52 6.15 19.14
N GLY A 114 -31.50 5.34 19.43
CA GLY A 114 -31.34 4.00 18.82
C GLY A 114 -30.71 3.96 17.43
N LYS A 115 -29.79 4.89 17.11
CA LYS A 115 -29.01 4.90 15.85
C LYS A 115 -28.20 3.62 15.67
N THR A 116 -27.41 3.26 16.69
CA THR A 116 -26.61 2.03 16.75
C THR A 116 -27.49 0.79 16.63
N SER A 117 -28.67 0.80 17.27
CA SER A 117 -29.66 -0.30 17.17
C SER A 117 -30.22 -0.43 15.75
N LEU A 118 -30.51 0.67 15.06
CA LEU A 118 -30.97 0.67 13.66
C LEU A 118 -29.90 0.10 12.72
N ALA A 119 -28.64 0.56 12.86
CA ALA A 119 -27.52 0.07 12.06
C ALA A 119 -27.24 -1.43 12.29
N THR A 120 -27.35 -1.88 13.55
CA THR A 120 -27.23 -3.29 13.92
C THR A 120 -28.32 -4.12 13.27
N GLU A 121 -29.59 -3.70 13.40
CA GLU A 121 -30.73 -4.42 12.82
C GLU A 121 -30.63 -4.49 11.29
N TYR A 122 -30.23 -3.39 10.64
CA TYR A 122 -30.00 -3.32 9.21
C TYR A 122 -28.92 -4.34 8.76
N ALA A 123 -27.76 -4.37 9.43
CA ALA A 123 -26.68 -5.31 9.11
C ALA A 123 -27.12 -6.78 9.28
N GLN A 124 -27.90 -7.07 10.31
CA GLN A 124 -28.42 -8.42 10.58
C GLN A 124 -29.47 -8.85 9.54
N GLN A 125 -30.43 -7.97 9.21
CA GLN A 125 -31.48 -8.27 8.21
C GLN A 125 -30.93 -8.39 6.79
N ARG A 126 -29.84 -7.69 6.47
CA ARG A 126 -29.20 -7.70 5.14
C ARG A 126 -27.93 -8.55 5.08
N LYS A 127 -27.71 -9.43 6.05
CA LYS A 127 -26.53 -10.31 6.11
C LYS A 127 -26.30 -11.10 4.82
N ASP A 128 -27.38 -11.61 4.22
CA ASP A 128 -27.32 -12.43 3.01
C ASP A 128 -27.01 -11.61 1.74
N PHE A 129 -27.26 -10.29 1.76
CA PHE A 129 -26.90 -9.39 0.67
C PHE A 129 -25.39 -9.08 0.68
N TYR A 130 -24.83 -8.85 1.87
CA TYR A 130 -23.43 -8.47 2.04
C TYR A 130 -22.49 -9.68 2.09
N THR A 131 -22.45 -10.45 1.01
CA THR A 131 -21.59 -11.64 0.86
C THR A 131 -20.09 -11.33 0.81
N GLY A 132 -19.71 -10.05 0.71
CA GLY A 132 -18.35 -9.54 0.85
C GLY A 132 -17.94 -9.20 2.29
N GLY A 133 -18.85 -9.35 3.25
CA GLY A 133 -18.60 -9.15 4.68
C GLY A 133 -19.18 -7.87 5.27
N VAL A 134 -19.26 -7.83 6.60
CA VAL A 134 -19.72 -6.69 7.39
C VAL A 134 -18.63 -6.33 8.41
N TYR A 135 -18.24 -5.06 8.46
CA TYR A 135 -17.12 -4.58 9.27
C TYR A 135 -17.57 -3.42 10.17
N TRP A 136 -17.40 -3.57 11.48
CA TRP A 136 -17.77 -2.55 12.47
C TRP A 136 -16.54 -1.85 13.05
N PHE A 137 -16.46 -0.53 12.89
CA PHE A 137 -15.41 0.33 13.43
C PHE A 137 -15.99 1.35 14.42
N SER A 138 -15.23 1.67 15.47
CA SER A 138 -15.59 2.74 16.42
C SER A 138 -15.03 4.08 15.96
N GLY A 139 -15.89 5.10 15.86
CA GLY A 139 -15.53 6.49 15.55
C GLY A 139 -15.43 7.40 16.77
N GLU A 140 -15.43 6.83 17.98
CA GLU A 140 -15.47 7.57 19.25
C GLU A 140 -14.17 8.32 19.54
N ASP A 141 -13.02 7.68 19.38
CA ASP A 141 -11.69 8.29 19.46
C ASP A 141 -10.65 7.45 18.67
N ASN A 142 -9.42 7.97 18.53
CA ASN A 142 -8.37 7.31 17.75
C ASN A 142 -7.97 5.94 18.30
N THR A 143 -7.95 5.77 19.61
CA THR A 143 -7.53 4.53 20.27
C THR A 143 -8.56 3.43 20.06
N THR A 144 -9.84 3.75 20.28
CA THR A 144 -10.95 2.81 20.04
C THR A 144 -11.09 2.48 18.56
N PHE A 145 -10.85 3.45 17.67
CA PHE A 145 -10.74 3.21 16.22
C PHE A 145 -9.62 2.23 15.88
N GLU A 146 -8.39 2.48 16.36
CA GLU A 146 -7.23 1.63 16.10
C GLU A 146 -7.45 0.19 16.57
N ASN A 147 -8.01 0.01 17.77
CA ASN A 147 -8.36 -1.32 18.29
C ASN A 147 -9.38 -2.03 17.39
N SER A 148 -10.42 -1.34 16.93
CA SER A 148 -11.42 -1.93 16.02
C SER A 148 -10.84 -2.33 14.66
N VAL A 149 -9.81 -1.61 14.18
CA VAL A 149 -9.06 -1.97 12.97
C VAL A 149 -8.20 -3.21 13.20
N TYR A 150 -7.53 -3.33 14.34
CA TYR A 150 -6.77 -4.54 14.68
C TYR A 150 -7.67 -5.76 14.77
N ASP A 151 -8.85 -5.65 15.38
CA ASP A 151 -9.83 -6.73 15.45
C ASP A 151 -10.24 -7.25 14.06
N VAL A 152 -10.46 -6.35 13.10
CA VAL A 152 -10.77 -6.74 11.71
C VAL A 152 -9.52 -7.29 11.01
N ALA A 153 -8.35 -6.69 11.23
CA ALA A 153 -7.09 -7.10 10.61
C ALA A 153 -6.66 -8.52 11.04
N THR A 154 -6.88 -8.89 12.30
CA THR A 154 -6.62 -10.23 12.82
C THR A 154 -7.43 -11.28 12.08
N ARG A 155 -8.70 -10.99 11.80
CA ARG A 155 -9.60 -11.90 11.06
C ARG A 155 -9.20 -12.04 9.58
N PHE A 156 -8.57 -11.02 9.00
CA PHE A 156 -8.03 -11.08 7.64
C PHE A 156 -6.58 -11.59 7.55
N GLY A 157 -5.85 -11.72 8.65
CA GLY A 157 -4.41 -12.00 8.63
C GLY A 157 -3.56 -10.85 8.06
N THR A 158 -4.05 -9.60 8.14
CA THR A 158 -3.42 -8.40 7.56
C THR A 158 -2.59 -7.60 8.55
N GLN A 159 -2.31 -8.13 9.75
CA GLN A 159 -1.43 -7.47 10.72
C GLN A 159 -0.01 -7.28 10.13
N ARG A 160 0.56 -6.08 10.34
CA ARG A 160 1.89 -5.65 9.87
C ARG A 160 2.59 -4.86 10.98
N ASP A 161 3.87 -4.54 10.79
CA ASP A 161 4.75 -3.90 11.78
C ASP A 161 4.28 -2.52 12.31
N SER A 162 3.35 -1.85 11.63
CA SER A 162 2.80 -0.57 12.09
C SER A 162 1.29 -0.47 11.84
N PHE A 163 0.61 0.36 12.63
CA PHE A 163 -0.81 0.64 12.44
C PHE A 163 -1.12 1.14 11.02
N GLY A 164 -0.31 2.07 10.49
CA GLY A 164 -0.53 2.64 9.16
C GLY A 164 -0.47 1.61 8.04
N LEU A 165 0.43 0.62 8.14
CA LEU A 165 0.52 -0.50 7.20
C LEU A 165 -0.61 -1.50 7.39
N THR A 166 -0.92 -1.88 8.63
CA THR A 166 -2.03 -2.78 8.97
C THR A 166 -3.36 -2.24 8.46
N PHE A 167 -3.64 -0.96 8.74
CA PHE A 167 -4.84 -0.28 8.29
C PHE A 167 -4.92 -0.19 6.76
N SER A 168 -3.82 0.10 6.07
CA SER A 168 -3.80 0.13 4.60
C SER A 168 -4.03 -1.26 3.99
N ALA A 169 -3.42 -2.31 4.56
CA ALA A 169 -3.61 -3.69 4.11
C ALA A 169 -5.03 -4.20 4.35
N THR A 170 -5.64 -3.86 5.50
CA THR A 170 -7.04 -4.18 5.80
C THR A 170 -8.00 -3.48 4.83
N LEU A 171 -7.80 -2.18 4.55
CA LEU A 171 -8.62 -1.45 3.58
C LEU A 171 -8.43 -1.95 2.14
N GLU A 172 -7.20 -2.34 1.77
CA GLU A 172 -6.92 -2.95 0.48
C GLU A 172 -7.62 -4.31 0.32
N MET A 173 -7.69 -5.10 1.39
CA MET A 173 -8.42 -6.37 1.38
C MET A 173 -9.93 -6.20 1.22
N ILE A 174 -10.51 -5.21 1.91
CA ILE A 174 -11.93 -4.84 1.74
C ILE A 174 -12.16 -4.30 0.31
N SER A 175 -11.27 -3.45 -0.21
CA SER A 175 -11.38 -2.84 -1.54
C SER A 175 -11.35 -3.87 -2.68
N ARG A 176 -10.50 -4.90 -2.56
CA ARG A 176 -10.38 -5.98 -3.55
C ARG A 176 -11.58 -6.92 -3.59
N ASN A 177 -12.46 -6.88 -2.58
CA ASN A 177 -13.62 -7.74 -2.53
C ASN A 177 -14.66 -7.27 -3.55
N LYS A 178 -14.99 -8.16 -4.50
CA LYS A 178 -15.96 -7.88 -5.57
C LYS A 178 -17.40 -8.11 -5.13
N ASN A 179 -17.61 -8.83 -4.03
CA ASN A 179 -18.92 -9.04 -3.45
C ASN A 179 -19.33 -7.82 -2.61
N PRO A 180 -20.64 -7.49 -2.51
CA PRO A 180 -21.09 -6.36 -1.72
C PRO A 180 -20.68 -6.50 -0.26
N TRP A 181 -20.06 -5.47 0.29
CA TRP A 181 -19.67 -5.40 1.70
C TRP A 181 -20.25 -4.16 2.37
N LEU A 182 -20.33 -4.19 3.70
CA LEU A 182 -20.83 -3.10 4.54
C LEU A 182 -19.80 -2.71 5.59
N ILE A 183 -19.47 -1.43 5.68
CA ILE A 183 -18.72 -0.86 6.81
C ILE A 183 -19.67 -0.01 7.64
N ILE A 184 -19.64 -0.18 8.96
CA ILE A 184 -20.36 0.65 9.93
C ILE A 184 -19.35 1.38 10.79
N LEU A 185 -19.41 2.71 10.79
CA LEU A 185 -18.65 3.58 11.68
C LEU A 185 -19.57 4.14 12.77
N ASP A 186 -19.47 3.57 13.98
CA ASP A 186 -20.35 3.87 15.10
C ASP A 186 -19.83 5.05 15.94
N ASN A 187 -20.72 5.84 16.55
CA ASN A 187 -20.38 6.95 17.46
C ASN A 187 -19.38 8.02 16.95
N MET A 188 -19.51 8.48 15.69
CA MET A 188 -18.66 9.55 15.14
C MET A 188 -19.08 10.95 15.63
N ASP A 189 -18.94 11.21 16.94
CA ASP A 189 -19.47 12.41 17.60
C ASP A 189 -18.45 13.53 17.78
N GLN A 190 -17.16 13.25 17.60
CA GLN A 190 -16.10 14.23 17.82
C GLN A 190 -16.23 15.45 16.90
N SER A 191 -15.95 16.64 17.44
CA SER A 191 -16.03 17.91 16.69
C SER A 191 -15.03 17.96 15.54
N SER A 192 -13.86 17.34 15.70
CA SER A 192 -12.79 17.24 14.72
C SER A 192 -12.49 15.77 14.42
N LEU A 193 -12.40 15.41 13.15
CA LEU A 193 -12.02 14.06 12.74
C LEU A 193 -10.51 13.85 12.82
N SER A 194 -10.12 12.65 13.22
CA SER A 194 -8.73 12.23 13.14
C SER A 194 -8.31 11.86 11.73
N SER A 195 -7.00 11.88 11.45
CA SER A 195 -6.43 11.47 10.17
C SER A 195 -6.80 10.03 9.78
N ASN A 196 -6.88 9.14 10.76
CA ASN A 196 -7.24 7.72 10.56
C ASN A 196 -8.71 7.56 10.14
N VAL A 197 -9.62 8.27 10.81
CA VAL A 197 -11.05 8.25 10.47
C VAL A 197 -11.28 8.91 9.10
N VAL A 198 -10.61 10.02 8.79
CA VAL A 198 -10.66 10.67 7.45
C VAL A 198 -10.19 9.71 6.36
N LYS A 199 -9.15 8.92 6.63
CA LYS A 199 -8.66 7.89 5.70
C LYS A 199 -9.66 6.74 5.50
N LEU A 200 -10.46 6.37 6.52
CA LEU A 200 -11.57 5.42 6.33
C LEU A 200 -12.66 6.02 5.45
N VAL A 201 -13.20 7.19 5.82
CA VAL A 201 -14.42 7.77 5.21
C VAL A 201 -14.20 8.50 3.89
N SER A 202 -12.97 8.94 3.59
CA SER A 202 -12.63 9.70 2.37
C SER A 202 -11.26 9.33 1.78
N GLY A 203 -10.74 8.16 2.10
CA GLY A 203 -9.44 7.71 1.61
C GLY A 203 -9.44 7.21 0.16
N PRO A 204 -8.27 7.17 -0.51
CA PRO A 204 -8.15 6.75 -1.92
C PRO A 204 -8.59 5.31 -2.19
N TRP A 205 -8.58 4.44 -1.17
CA TRP A 205 -8.94 3.02 -1.28
C TRP A 205 -10.38 2.78 -1.76
N GLN A 206 -11.26 3.79 -1.62
CA GLN A 206 -12.64 3.74 -2.07
C GLN A 206 -12.80 3.85 -3.60
N GLN A 207 -11.76 4.28 -4.35
CA GLN A 207 -11.84 4.48 -5.81
C GLN A 207 -12.02 3.18 -6.60
N ASP A 208 -11.47 2.08 -6.10
CA ASP A 208 -11.55 0.75 -6.71
C ASP A 208 -12.51 -0.19 -5.95
N ALA A 209 -13.19 0.32 -4.93
CA ALA A 209 -14.04 -0.46 -4.04
C ALA A 209 -15.54 -0.29 -4.36
N SER A 210 -16.32 -1.36 -4.21
CA SER A 210 -17.78 -1.33 -4.33
C SER A 210 -18.42 -1.89 -3.07
N GLY A 211 -19.04 -1.01 -2.28
CA GLY A 211 -19.66 -1.39 -1.02
C GLY A 211 -20.37 -0.23 -0.35
N HIS A 212 -20.87 -0.45 0.86
CA HIS A 212 -21.67 0.54 1.58
C HIS A 212 -20.98 0.97 2.88
N LEU A 213 -21.06 2.26 3.20
CA LEU A 213 -20.54 2.86 4.42
C LEU A 213 -21.69 3.52 5.19
N VAL A 214 -21.97 3.06 6.40
CA VAL A 214 -22.97 3.65 7.29
C VAL A 214 -22.28 4.32 8.47
N ILE A 215 -22.59 5.58 8.71
CA ILE A 215 -22.03 6.37 9.82
C ILE A 215 -23.15 6.66 10.81
N THR A 216 -22.94 6.42 12.10
CA THR A 216 -23.89 6.88 13.14
C THR A 216 -23.28 8.04 13.93
N THR A 217 -24.04 9.10 14.15
CA THR A 217 -23.55 10.29 14.87
C THR A 217 -24.66 11.12 15.51
N ARG A 218 -24.31 11.91 16.54
CA ARG A 218 -25.12 13.00 17.12
C ARG A 218 -24.89 14.33 16.39
N ARG A 219 -23.90 14.42 15.50
CA ARG A 219 -23.57 15.65 14.76
C ARG A 219 -24.65 15.97 13.73
N LYS A 220 -24.80 17.27 13.45
CA LYS A 220 -25.73 17.76 12.44
C LYS A 220 -25.23 17.40 11.02
N PRO A 221 -26.14 17.20 10.05
CA PRO A 221 -25.79 16.91 8.66
C PRO A 221 -24.73 17.85 8.07
N THR A 222 -24.87 19.16 8.33
CA THR A 222 -23.95 20.19 7.85
C THR A 222 -22.53 20.06 8.39
N ALA A 223 -22.38 19.54 9.62
CA ALA A 223 -21.06 19.29 10.20
C ALA A 223 -20.38 18.07 9.56
N LEU A 224 -21.14 17.06 9.14
CA LEU A 224 -20.62 15.90 8.40
C LEU A 224 -20.21 16.28 6.97
N ALA A 225 -21.03 17.07 6.27
CA ALA A 225 -20.74 17.52 4.91
C ALA A 225 -19.47 18.39 4.81
N ASN A 226 -19.13 19.10 5.89
CA ASN A 226 -17.89 19.86 5.97
C ASN A 226 -16.64 18.99 6.17
N ASP A 227 -16.80 17.83 6.84
CA ASP A 227 -15.68 16.99 7.25
C ASP A 227 -15.44 15.79 6.33
N ILE A 228 -16.48 15.31 5.64
CA ILE A 228 -16.44 14.15 4.74
C ILE A 228 -16.53 14.64 3.30
N ARG A 229 -15.48 14.35 2.52
CA ARG A 229 -15.39 14.75 1.12
C ARG A 229 -16.44 14.04 0.28
N ASP A 230 -17.15 14.78 -0.58
CA ASP A 230 -18.18 14.28 -1.50
C ASP A 230 -19.40 13.61 -0.82
N PHE A 231 -19.64 13.92 0.46
CA PHE A 231 -20.84 13.50 1.19
C PHE A 231 -22.05 14.35 0.78
N ASP A 232 -23.11 13.71 0.26
CA ASP A 232 -24.37 14.39 -0.04
C ASP A 232 -25.20 14.53 1.25
N GLU A 233 -25.56 15.76 1.61
CA GLU A 233 -26.45 16.02 2.76
C GLU A 233 -27.80 15.30 2.64
N ARG A 234 -28.22 14.93 1.42
CA ARG A 234 -29.41 14.11 1.17
C ARG A 234 -29.24 12.64 1.56
N CYS A 235 -28.02 12.16 1.74
CA CYS A 235 -27.71 10.81 2.21
C CYS A 235 -27.68 10.73 3.75
N VAL A 236 -28.50 11.53 4.43
CA VAL A 236 -28.63 11.54 5.88
C VAL A 236 -30.03 11.13 6.29
N LEU A 237 -30.11 10.07 7.08
CA LEU A 237 -31.31 9.64 7.78
C LEU A 237 -31.35 10.30 9.16
N SER A 238 -32.23 11.30 9.32
CA SER A 238 -32.47 11.93 10.61
C SER A 238 -33.46 11.11 11.43
N LEU A 239 -32.93 10.33 12.37
CA LEU A 239 -33.68 9.43 13.21
C LEU A 239 -34.37 10.20 14.34
N LYS A 240 -35.70 10.14 14.36
CA LYS A 240 -36.55 10.79 15.36
C LYS A 240 -36.92 9.83 16.49
N CYS A 241 -37.46 10.39 17.56
CA CYS A 241 -38.16 9.62 18.58
C CYS A 241 -39.36 8.89 17.95
N PHE A 242 -39.82 7.81 18.59
CA PHE A 242 -40.96 7.05 18.13
C PHE A 242 -42.23 7.90 18.08
N GLU A 243 -43.04 7.66 17.05
CA GLU A 243 -44.43 8.09 17.09
C GLU A 243 -45.20 7.29 18.15
N ILE A 244 -46.37 7.79 18.54
CA ILE A 244 -47.18 7.21 19.63
C ILE A 244 -47.42 5.71 19.41
N GLU A 245 -47.85 5.31 18.21
CA GLU A 245 -48.15 3.92 17.89
C GLU A 245 -46.90 3.02 17.89
N GLU A 246 -45.76 3.53 17.43
CA GLU A 246 -44.50 2.79 17.48
C GLU A 246 -43.99 2.62 18.91
N GLY A 247 -44.08 3.68 19.72
CA GLY A 247 -43.71 3.68 21.13
C GLY A 247 -44.58 2.72 21.93
N LYS A 248 -45.90 2.67 21.67
CA LYS A 248 -46.82 1.69 22.26
C LYS A 248 -46.43 0.27 21.89
N LYS A 249 -46.21 -0.02 20.59
CA LYS A 249 -45.76 -1.35 20.12
C LYS A 249 -44.47 -1.79 20.79
N PHE A 250 -43.48 -0.89 20.89
CA PHE A 250 -42.23 -1.16 21.57
C PHE A 250 -42.44 -1.49 23.06
N LEU A 251 -43.22 -0.66 23.75
CA LEU A 251 -43.52 -0.83 25.18
C LEU A 251 -44.24 -2.15 25.45
N PHE A 252 -45.31 -2.47 24.71
CA PHE A 252 -46.05 -3.73 24.87
C PHE A 252 -45.18 -4.95 24.61
N ARG A 253 -44.33 -4.90 23.58
CA ARG A 253 -43.39 -5.99 23.28
C ARG A 253 -42.35 -6.18 24.39
N ARG A 254 -41.85 -5.09 24.98
CA ARG A 254 -40.86 -5.15 26.07
C ARG A 254 -41.45 -5.65 27.37
N VAL A 255 -42.68 -5.27 27.68
CA VAL A 255 -43.41 -5.65 28.90
C VAL A 255 -44.00 -7.07 28.77
N GLY A 256 -44.47 -7.47 27.59
CA GLY A 256 -45.11 -8.76 27.33
C GLY A 256 -46.62 -8.79 27.61
N THR A 257 -47.30 -7.65 27.48
CA THR A 257 -48.75 -7.49 27.74
C THR A 257 -49.58 -7.53 26.46
N VAL A 258 -50.83 -8.00 26.57
CA VAL A 258 -51.81 -8.09 25.47
C VAL A 258 -52.58 -6.77 25.34
N HIS A 259 -52.96 -6.37 24.13
CA HIS A 259 -53.72 -5.15 23.88
C HIS A 259 -55.10 -5.17 24.57
N ASP A 260 -55.34 -4.19 25.44
CA ASP A 260 -56.62 -3.84 26.06
C ASP A 260 -56.87 -2.34 25.78
N GLU A 261 -58.08 -1.94 25.40
CA GLU A 261 -58.43 -0.56 25.04
C GLU A 261 -58.15 0.46 26.15
N GLU A 262 -58.34 0.09 27.43
CA GLU A 262 -58.01 1.01 28.54
C GLU A 262 -56.50 1.14 28.73
N VAL A 263 -55.78 0.03 28.64
CA VAL A 263 -54.31 0.01 28.77
C VAL A 263 -53.64 0.71 27.59
N ASP A 264 -54.24 0.66 26.39
CA ASP A 264 -53.76 1.34 25.19
C ASP A 264 -53.78 2.87 25.34
N ARG A 265 -54.87 3.43 25.89
CA ARG A 265 -54.97 4.87 26.18
C ARG A 265 -53.94 5.34 27.21
N VAL A 266 -53.68 4.52 28.22
CA VAL A 266 -52.69 4.85 29.27
C VAL A 266 -51.25 4.70 28.75
N ALA A 267 -51.00 3.70 27.92
CA ALA A 267 -49.72 3.53 27.22
C ALA A 267 -49.45 4.70 26.27
N GLU A 268 -50.45 5.20 25.56
CA GLU A 268 -50.34 6.42 24.74
C GLU A 268 -49.89 7.63 25.59
N LYS A 269 -50.55 7.86 26.72
CA LYS A 269 -50.20 8.96 27.63
C LYS A 269 -48.77 8.81 28.16
N LEU A 270 -48.35 7.60 28.53
CA LEU A 270 -46.98 7.34 28.98
C LEU A 270 -45.94 7.58 27.88
N VAL A 271 -46.21 7.12 26.64
CA VAL A 271 -45.32 7.37 25.49
C VAL A 271 -45.18 8.86 25.20
N GLN A 272 -46.27 9.62 25.28
CA GLN A 272 -46.26 11.08 25.15
C GLN A 272 -45.41 11.75 26.24
N GLN A 273 -45.56 11.33 27.51
CA GLN A 273 -44.79 11.85 28.64
C GLN A 273 -43.30 11.52 28.58
N LEU A 274 -42.94 10.40 27.94
CA LEU A 274 -41.56 9.98 27.70
C LEU A 274 -40.96 10.57 26.41
N GLY A 275 -41.72 11.39 25.69
CA GLY A 275 -41.29 12.02 24.44
C GLY A 275 -40.98 11.02 23.31
N GLY A 276 -41.52 9.81 23.39
CA GLY A 276 -41.27 8.73 22.41
C GLY A 276 -39.81 8.26 22.33
N LEU A 277 -38.94 8.62 23.28
CA LEU A 277 -37.53 8.26 23.19
C LEU A 277 -37.32 6.75 23.48
N PRO A 278 -36.72 5.97 22.57
CA PRO A 278 -36.54 4.53 22.75
C PRO A 278 -35.81 4.13 24.03
N LEU A 279 -34.75 4.84 24.42
CA LEU A 279 -34.02 4.53 25.65
C LEU A 279 -34.88 4.73 26.91
N ALA A 280 -35.66 5.81 26.97
CA ALA A 280 -36.56 6.06 28.10
C ALA A 280 -37.70 5.04 28.15
N LEU A 281 -38.24 4.64 26.99
CA LEU A 281 -39.25 3.59 26.86
C LEU A 281 -38.71 2.21 27.24
N GLU A 282 -37.44 1.92 26.91
CA GLU A 282 -36.78 0.70 27.37
C GLU A 282 -36.75 0.72 28.89
N GLN A 283 -36.12 1.74 29.50
CA GLN A 283 -35.95 1.83 30.95
C GLN A 283 -37.29 1.76 31.71
N ALA A 284 -38.34 2.37 31.17
CA ALA A 284 -39.70 2.24 31.68
C ALA A 284 -40.24 0.81 31.54
N GLY A 285 -40.15 0.20 30.36
CA GLY A 285 -40.59 -1.18 30.12
C GLY A 285 -39.82 -2.22 30.95
N ALA A 286 -38.54 -1.98 31.20
CA ALA A 286 -37.70 -2.77 32.10
C ALA A 286 -38.22 -2.69 33.53
N TYR A 287 -38.46 -1.49 34.04
CA TYR A 287 -39.03 -1.28 35.37
C TYR A 287 -40.38 -1.98 35.54
N ILE A 288 -41.28 -1.79 34.58
CA ILE A 288 -42.64 -2.37 34.57
C ILE A 288 -42.57 -3.89 34.65
N LYS A 289 -41.70 -4.51 33.85
CA LYS A 289 -41.53 -5.97 33.81
C LYS A 289 -40.87 -6.53 35.07
N SER A 290 -39.87 -5.83 35.59
CA SER A 290 -39.05 -6.30 36.72
C SER A 290 -39.75 -6.11 38.07
N LEU A 291 -40.68 -5.15 38.19
CA LEU A 291 -41.40 -4.83 39.44
C LEU A 291 -42.89 -5.19 39.43
N PRO A 292 -43.26 -6.21 38.66
CA PRO A 292 -44.62 -6.55 38.22
C PRO A 292 -45.68 -5.43 38.32
N CYS A 293 -45.35 -4.19 37.96
CA CYS A 293 -46.30 -3.08 38.04
C CYS A 293 -47.00 -2.90 36.70
N THR A 294 -48.22 -2.36 36.72
CA THR A 294 -48.99 -2.11 35.49
C THR A 294 -48.58 -0.78 34.86
N ILE A 295 -48.78 -0.62 33.55
CA ILE A 295 -48.50 0.63 32.82
C ILE A 295 -49.17 1.85 33.51
N PRO A 296 -50.43 1.78 33.98
CA PRO A 296 -51.05 2.89 34.73
C PRO A 296 -50.36 3.23 36.04
N GLN A 297 -49.94 2.24 36.83
CA GLN A 297 -49.22 2.46 38.08
C GLN A 297 -47.87 3.13 37.82
N TYR A 298 -47.16 2.71 36.78
CA TYR A 298 -45.90 3.34 36.40
C TYR A 298 -46.09 4.79 35.96
N LEU A 299 -47.13 5.08 35.17
CA LEU A 299 -47.43 6.45 34.73
C LEU A 299 -47.67 7.39 35.92
N GLU A 300 -48.41 6.96 36.94
CA GLU A 300 -48.64 7.76 38.15
C GLU A 300 -47.32 8.06 38.90
N LEU A 301 -46.47 7.05 39.06
CA LEU A 301 -45.14 7.20 39.67
C LEU A 301 -44.26 8.16 38.86
N TYR A 302 -44.30 8.04 37.53
CA TYR A 302 -43.59 8.91 36.61
C TYR A 302 -44.05 10.36 36.72
N GLU A 303 -45.35 10.65 36.65
CA GLU A 303 -45.89 12.01 36.75
C GLU A 303 -45.51 12.66 38.09
N LYS A 304 -45.61 11.91 39.19
CA LYS A 304 -45.22 12.39 40.52
C LYS A 304 -43.73 12.73 40.61
N GLN A 305 -42.87 11.91 40.03
CA GLN A 305 -41.42 12.13 40.05
C GLN A 305 -40.99 13.21 39.07
N HIS A 306 -41.61 13.27 37.90
CA HIS A 306 -41.40 14.31 36.88
C HIS A 306 -41.69 15.71 37.45
N LEU A 307 -42.83 15.87 38.15
CA LEU A 307 -43.17 17.12 38.84
C LEU A 307 -42.16 17.50 39.93
N ARG A 308 -41.63 16.53 40.68
CA ARG A 308 -40.59 16.78 41.70
C ARG A 308 -39.28 17.28 41.08
N LEU A 309 -38.88 16.74 39.94
CA LEU A 309 -37.67 17.16 39.23
C LEU A 309 -37.83 18.56 38.61
N LEU A 310 -38.99 18.86 38.01
CA LEU A 310 -39.33 20.21 37.51
C LEU A 310 -39.27 21.26 38.63
N ASN A 311 -39.77 20.94 39.83
CA ASN A 311 -39.77 21.85 40.97
C ASN A 311 -38.37 22.11 41.60
N ARG A 312 -37.37 21.26 41.30
CA ARG A 312 -35.99 21.41 41.82
C ARG A 312 -35.09 22.26 40.93
N GLN A 313 -35.47 22.50 39.67
CA GLN A 313 -34.69 23.36 38.77
C GLN A 313 -34.84 24.83 39.17
N LYS A 314 -33.76 25.46 39.67
CA LYS A 314 -33.71 26.93 39.83
C LYS A 314 -33.85 27.57 38.45
N ALA A 315 -34.76 28.54 38.31
CA ALA A 315 -35.01 29.32 37.10
C ALA A 315 -33.73 30.02 36.62
N THR A 316 -32.93 29.29 35.86
CA THR A 316 -31.84 29.80 35.04
C THR A 316 -32.31 29.72 33.58
N PRO A 317 -31.85 30.64 32.71
CA PRO A 317 -32.33 30.68 31.33
C PRO A 317 -32.06 29.32 30.70
N VAL A 318 -33.10 28.73 30.11
CA VAL A 318 -33.06 27.45 29.40
C VAL A 318 -31.80 27.42 28.53
N SER A 319 -30.78 26.72 29.01
CA SER A 319 -29.63 26.44 28.16
C SER A 319 -30.13 25.51 27.06
N VAL A 320 -29.54 25.61 25.87
CA VAL A 320 -29.91 24.88 24.65
C VAL A 320 -29.79 23.33 24.81
N TYR A 321 -29.54 22.82 26.01
CA TYR A 321 -29.13 21.44 26.31
C TYR A 321 -30.13 20.58 27.12
N ASP A 322 -31.26 21.12 27.57
CA ASP A 322 -32.31 20.35 28.27
C ASP A 322 -33.55 20.19 27.38
N SER A 323 -33.54 19.18 26.50
CA SER A 323 -34.72 18.80 25.73
C SER A 323 -35.69 17.95 26.58
N PRO A 324 -37.00 17.96 26.30
CA PRO A 324 -37.99 17.14 27.02
C PRO A 324 -37.62 15.65 27.11
N GLU A 325 -36.96 15.12 26.07
CA GLU A 325 -36.52 13.73 25.99
C GLU A 325 -35.37 13.42 26.96
N ARG A 326 -34.46 14.38 27.18
CA ARG A 326 -33.38 14.25 28.17
C ARG A 326 -33.94 14.25 29.59
N LEU A 327 -34.96 15.08 29.85
CA LEU A 327 -35.69 15.09 31.12
C LEU A 327 -36.47 13.77 31.34
N ALA A 328 -37.00 13.16 30.28
CA ALA A 328 -37.65 11.85 30.36
C ALA A 328 -36.68 10.72 30.73
N VAL A 329 -35.48 10.67 30.12
CA VAL A 329 -34.41 9.72 30.52
C VAL A 329 -33.98 9.97 31.96
N ARG A 330 -33.82 11.24 32.36
CA ARG A 330 -33.47 11.58 33.75
C ARG A 330 -34.55 11.11 34.74
N THR A 331 -35.83 11.26 34.39
CA THR A 331 -36.95 10.87 35.25
C THR A 331 -37.05 9.34 35.37
N THR A 332 -36.96 8.62 34.25
CA THR A 332 -36.99 7.14 34.23
C THR A 332 -35.76 6.54 34.91
N TRP A 333 -34.56 7.08 34.64
CA TRP A 333 -33.35 6.73 35.37
C TRP A 333 -33.53 6.94 36.87
N HIS A 334 -34.06 8.09 37.30
CA HIS A 334 -34.21 8.37 38.73
C HIS A 334 -35.21 7.44 39.41
N LEU A 335 -36.29 7.03 38.72
CA LEU A 335 -37.21 6.01 39.23
C LEU A 335 -36.55 4.64 39.38
N ASN A 336 -35.82 4.19 38.35
CA ASN A 336 -35.10 2.92 38.38
C ASN A 336 -34.02 2.95 39.47
N PHE A 337 -33.30 4.07 39.57
CA PHE A 337 -32.26 4.31 40.56
C PHE A 337 -32.79 4.32 42.00
N GLU A 338 -33.86 5.07 42.28
CA GLU A 338 -34.49 5.11 43.60
C GLU A 338 -34.97 3.72 44.04
N HIS A 339 -35.50 2.94 43.09
CA HIS A 339 -35.91 1.58 43.40
C HIS A 339 -34.71 0.67 43.68
N ILE A 340 -33.66 0.70 42.85
CA ILE A 340 -32.43 -0.05 43.09
C ILE A 340 -31.84 0.33 44.45
N LYS A 341 -31.81 1.63 44.78
CA LYS A 341 -31.32 2.14 46.06
C LYS A 341 -32.14 1.65 47.27
N GLN A 342 -33.43 1.38 47.09
CA GLN A 342 -34.34 0.89 48.13
C GLN A 342 -34.43 -0.65 48.20
N SER A 343 -33.81 -1.38 47.27
CA SER A 343 -33.76 -2.84 47.27
C SER A 343 -32.98 -3.35 48.49
N VAL A 344 -33.57 -4.32 49.21
CA VAL A 344 -33.16 -4.72 50.57
C VAL A 344 -31.86 -5.53 50.60
N ASP A 345 -31.57 -6.35 49.59
CA ASP A 345 -30.51 -7.35 49.70
C ASP A 345 -29.20 -6.99 48.96
N ASP A 346 -29.27 -6.22 47.85
CA ASP A 346 -28.09 -5.91 46.99
C ASP A 346 -28.12 -4.49 46.40
N GLY A 347 -29.09 -3.67 46.79
CA GLY A 347 -29.38 -2.38 46.17
C GLY A 347 -28.27 -1.34 46.31
N LYS A 348 -27.72 -1.21 47.52
CA LYS A 348 -26.57 -0.33 47.79
C LYS A 348 -25.34 -0.73 46.96
N SER A 349 -25.11 -2.02 46.79
CA SER A 349 -24.00 -2.55 46.00
C SER A 349 -24.12 -2.24 44.52
N ALA A 350 -25.32 -2.39 43.97
CA ALA A 350 -25.58 -1.99 42.60
C ALA A 350 -25.41 -0.48 42.37
N VAL A 351 -25.84 0.36 43.33
CA VAL A 351 -25.67 1.82 43.24
C VAL A 351 -24.21 2.24 43.23
N ARG A 352 -23.38 1.68 44.12
CA ARG A 352 -21.95 2.02 44.17
C ARG A 352 -21.22 1.63 42.89
N PHE A 353 -21.50 0.44 42.35
CA PHE A 353 -20.93 0.04 41.05
C PHE A 353 -21.43 0.91 39.89
N LEU A 354 -22.73 1.25 39.87
CA LEU A 354 -23.30 2.15 38.86
C LEU A 354 -22.60 3.51 38.88
N TYR A 355 -22.38 4.10 40.05
CA TYR A 355 -21.68 5.38 40.19
C TYR A 355 -20.21 5.29 39.81
N ALA A 356 -19.48 4.26 40.26
CA ALA A 356 -18.09 4.04 39.87
C ALA A 356 -17.94 3.88 38.35
N SER A 357 -18.87 3.17 37.71
CA SER A 357 -18.87 2.95 36.25
C SER A 357 -18.97 4.24 35.43
N ALA A 358 -19.47 5.34 36.00
CA ALA A 358 -19.57 6.62 35.30
C ALA A 358 -18.21 7.26 35.00
N PHE A 359 -17.13 6.79 35.65
CA PHE A 359 -15.75 7.23 35.43
C PHE A 359 -14.91 6.23 34.63
N LEU A 360 -15.52 5.10 34.20
CA LEU A 360 -14.87 4.05 33.41
C LEU A 360 -15.33 4.13 31.95
N ASN A 361 -14.59 3.46 31.07
CA ASN A 361 -15.03 3.29 29.68
C ASN A 361 -16.44 2.67 29.60
N PRO A 362 -17.37 3.22 28.80
CA PRO A 362 -18.76 2.74 28.72
C PRO A 362 -18.91 1.33 28.14
N ASN A 363 -17.89 0.83 27.42
CA ASN A 363 -17.94 -0.43 26.70
C ASN A 363 -17.02 -1.47 27.34
N GLU A 364 -17.45 -2.74 27.26
CA GLU A 364 -16.68 -3.93 27.64
C GLU A 364 -16.14 -3.94 29.08
N ILE A 365 -16.88 -3.38 30.04
CA ILE A 365 -16.55 -3.41 31.47
C ILE A 365 -16.55 -4.88 31.94
N GLN A 366 -15.40 -5.39 32.41
CA GLN A 366 -15.30 -6.77 32.87
C GLN A 366 -16.06 -6.96 34.18
N LYS A 367 -16.75 -8.09 34.34
CA LYS A 367 -17.47 -8.41 35.59
C LYS A 367 -16.53 -8.49 36.81
N ASP A 368 -15.26 -8.81 36.59
CA ASP A 368 -14.23 -8.93 37.63
C ASP A 368 -13.84 -7.58 38.27
N ILE A 369 -14.25 -6.45 37.65
CA ILE A 369 -14.13 -5.11 38.24
C ILE A 369 -15.05 -4.97 39.47
N ILE A 370 -16.12 -5.77 39.58
CA ILE A 370 -16.96 -5.80 40.78
C ILE A 370 -16.23 -6.61 41.87
N ASN A 371 -15.39 -5.95 42.67
CA ASN A 371 -14.52 -6.57 43.69
C ASN A 371 -14.46 -5.78 45.02
N ILE A 372 -13.64 -6.22 46.00
CA ILE A 372 -13.36 -5.56 47.32
C ILE A 372 -11.91 -5.03 47.40
N GLY A 373 -11.31 -4.61 46.29
CA GLY A 373 -9.92 -4.13 46.24
C GLY A 373 -9.48 -3.13 47.31
N GLU A 374 -8.18 -2.85 47.36
CA GLU A 374 -7.62 -1.79 48.19
C GLU A 374 -7.72 -0.41 47.50
N PRO A 375 -8.04 0.68 48.24
CA PRO A 375 -8.37 0.71 49.67
C PRO A 375 -9.71 0.02 49.98
N PRO A 376 -9.83 -0.71 51.11
CA PRO A 376 -11.01 -1.50 51.41
C PRO A 376 -12.26 -0.62 51.50
N VAL A 377 -13.38 -1.18 51.07
CA VAL A 377 -14.67 -0.50 51.17
C VAL A 377 -15.06 -0.37 52.65
N GLU A 378 -15.22 0.86 53.13
CA GLU A 378 -15.67 1.16 54.51
C GLU A 378 -17.08 0.61 54.80
N ASP A 379 -17.83 0.29 53.75
CA ASP A 379 -19.18 -0.30 53.82
C ASP A 379 -19.08 -1.83 53.84
N GLU A 380 -19.31 -2.41 55.03
CA GLU A 380 -19.25 -3.85 55.27
C GLU A 380 -20.25 -4.63 54.42
N GLU A 381 -21.43 -4.06 54.16
CA GLU A 381 -22.52 -4.69 53.41
C GLU A 381 -22.14 -4.83 51.93
N PHE A 382 -21.55 -3.76 51.36
CA PHE A 382 -20.95 -3.82 50.03
C PHE A 382 -19.82 -4.85 49.95
N SER A 383 -18.93 -4.83 50.94
CA SER A 383 -17.79 -5.73 51.04
C SER A 383 -18.23 -7.20 51.08
N GLU A 384 -19.28 -7.54 51.83
CA GLU A 384 -19.82 -8.89 51.93
C GLU A 384 -20.49 -9.35 50.63
N CYS A 385 -21.33 -8.50 50.02
CA CYS A 385 -21.99 -8.80 48.74
C CYS A 385 -20.95 -9.13 47.65
N VAL A 386 -19.92 -8.31 47.52
CA VAL A 386 -18.94 -8.42 46.44
C VAL A 386 -17.84 -9.48 46.72
N LYS A 387 -17.75 -10.02 47.94
CA LYS A 387 -16.92 -11.22 48.27
C LYS A 387 -17.42 -12.47 47.60
N THR A 388 -18.73 -12.60 47.40
CA THR A 388 -19.31 -13.82 46.85
C THR A 388 -19.53 -13.70 45.34
N THR A 389 -19.31 -14.78 44.59
CA THR A 389 -19.64 -14.85 43.15
C THR A 389 -21.13 -14.63 42.92
N LEU A 390 -21.98 -15.08 43.85
CA LEU A 390 -23.43 -14.90 43.79
C LEU A 390 -23.82 -13.42 43.92
N GLY A 391 -23.27 -12.69 44.90
CA GLY A 391 -23.56 -11.26 45.09
C GLY A 391 -23.09 -10.40 43.90
N ARG A 392 -21.92 -10.70 43.32
CA ARG A 392 -21.48 -10.07 42.06
C ARG A 392 -22.48 -10.30 40.92
N GLN A 393 -22.98 -11.53 40.77
CA GLN A 393 -23.99 -11.86 39.77
C GLN A 393 -25.33 -11.17 40.05
N GLN A 394 -25.72 -11.01 41.32
CA GLN A 394 -26.92 -10.28 41.71
C GLN A 394 -26.82 -8.80 41.38
N VAL A 395 -25.67 -8.16 41.62
CA VAL A 395 -25.42 -6.76 41.19
C VAL A 395 -25.57 -6.61 39.68
N VAL A 396 -24.92 -7.49 38.90
CA VAL A 396 -25.04 -7.48 37.43
C VAL A 396 -26.48 -7.70 36.99
N LYS A 397 -27.16 -8.69 37.57
CA LYS A 397 -28.54 -9.02 37.28
C LYS A 397 -29.46 -7.83 37.57
N LEU A 398 -29.33 -7.20 38.74
CA LEU A 398 -30.15 -6.06 39.12
C LEU A 398 -29.98 -4.90 38.12
N LEU A 399 -28.74 -4.58 37.76
CA LEU A 399 -28.45 -3.49 36.82
C LEU A 399 -28.88 -3.79 35.37
N THR A 400 -28.87 -5.05 34.96
CA THR A 400 -29.32 -5.49 33.63
C THR A 400 -30.85 -5.66 33.56
N ASP A 401 -31.51 -6.10 34.63
CA ASP A 401 -32.97 -6.24 34.72
C ASP A 401 -33.69 -4.89 34.59
N PHE A 402 -33.06 -3.80 35.04
CA PHE A 402 -33.52 -2.41 34.86
C PHE A 402 -32.98 -1.72 33.60
N SER A 403 -32.27 -2.46 32.73
CA SER A 403 -31.67 -1.97 31.48
C SER A 403 -30.76 -0.73 31.66
N LEU A 404 -30.11 -0.60 32.82
CA LEU A 404 -29.07 0.40 33.04
C LEU A 404 -27.75 -0.07 32.42
N PHE A 405 -27.52 -1.38 32.45
CA PHE A 405 -26.42 -2.05 31.77
C PHE A 405 -26.94 -3.08 30.78
N LYS A 406 -26.09 -3.42 29.80
CA LYS A 406 -26.32 -4.49 28.83
C LYS A 406 -25.16 -5.46 28.85
N GLU A 407 -25.45 -6.75 28.93
CA GLU A 407 -24.43 -7.80 28.87
C GLU A 407 -24.05 -8.15 27.42
N THR A 408 -22.76 -8.34 27.16
CA THR A 408 -22.18 -8.79 25.88
C THR A 408 -21.98 -10.30 25.85
N LEU A 409 -21.54 -10.84 24.70
CA LEU A 409 -21.34 -12.28 24.50
C LEU A 409 -20.15 -12.86 25.24
N SER A 410 -19.13 -12.03 25.47
CA SER A 410 -17.98 -12.35 26.30
C SER A 410 -18.28 -12.20 27.79
N SER A 411 -19.57 -12.03 28.15
CA SER A 411 -20.01 -11.72 29.51
C SER A 411 -19.40 -10.43 30.08
N ASN A 412 -19.08 -9.45 29.24
CA ASN A 412 -18.74 -8.09 29.67
C ASN A 412 -20.00 -7.22 29.75
N LEU A 413 -19.88 -6.05 30.37
CA LEU A 413 -20.99 -5.12 30.59
C LEU A 413 -20.77 -3.82 29.80
N ASN A 414 -21.84 -3.31 29.19
CA ASN A 414 -21.85 -2.00 28.57
C ASN A 414 -22.86 -1.12 29.31
N VAL A 415 -22.46 0.12 29.61
CA VAL A 415 -23.33 1.17 30.12
C VAL A 415 -23.57 2.21 29.03
N HIS A 416 -24.81 2.67 28.90
CA HIS A 416 -25.12 3.67 27.88
C HIS A 416 -24.53 5.03 28.28
N GLN A 417 -23.85 5.74 27.36
CA GLN A 417 -23.20 7.02 27.64
C GLN A 417 -24.14 8.07 28.26
N LEU A 418 -25.38 8.18 27.76
CA LEU A 418 -26.37 9.09 28.36
C LEU A 418 -26.68 8.76 29.84
N VAL A 419 -26.58 7.48 30.23
CA VAL A 419 -26.74 7.08 31.65
C VAL A 419 -25.55 7.57 32.46
N GLN A 420 -24.32 7.42 31.97
CA GLN A 420 -23.12 7.98 32.64
C GLN A 420 -23.19 9.52 32.73
N GLU A 421 -23.59 10.22 31.65
CA GLU A 421 -23.78 11.68 31.64
C GLU A 421 -24.79 12.11 32.73
N VAL A 422 -25.95 11.46 32.81
CA VAL A 422 -26.97 11.75 33.82
C VAL A 422 -26.48 11.45 35.24
N ILE A 423 -25.68 10.40 35.45
CA ILE A 423 -25.08 10.11 36.76
C ILE A 423 -24.15 11.26 37.14
N LEU A 424 -23.17 11.59 36.30
CA LEU A 424 -22.19 12.65 36.57
C LEU A 424 -22.82 14.01 36.85
N GLU A 425 -23.94 14.35 36.20
CA GLU A 425 -24.69 15.59 36.45
C GLU A 425 -25.44 15.62 37.80
N ASN A 426 -25.73 14.45 38.38
CA ASN A 426 -26.50 14.33 39.63
C ASN A 426 -25.62 14.07 40.86
N LEU A 427 -24.36 13.67 40.69
CA LEU A 427 -23.44 13.45 41.81
C LEU A 427 -23.13 14.77 42.50
N ASN A 428 -23.24 14.80 43.83
CA ASN A 428 -22.68 15.88 44.63
C ASN A 428 -21.16 15.69 44.81
N GLN A 429 -20.45 16.69 45.36
CA GLN A 429 -18.99 16.62 45.48
C GLN A 429 -18.50 15.45 46.34
N GLU A 430 -19.20 15.06 47.41
CA GLU A 430 -18.81 13.92 48.25
C GLU A 430 -19.07 12.59 47.54
N GLU A 431 -20.20 12.44 46.87
CA GLU A 431 -20.54 11.26 46.08
C GLU A 431 -19.60 11.09 44.89
N GLU A 432 -19.20 12.18 44.22
CA GLU A 432 -18.20 12.17 43.13
C GLU A 432 -16.85 11.64 43.64
N LEU A 433 -16.37 12.15 44.78
CA LEU A 433 -15.12 11.69 45.40
C LEU A 433 -15.19 10.21 45.79
N GLN A 434 -16.31 9.78 46.40
CA GLN A 434 -16.51 8.39 46.79
C GLN A 434 -16.56 7.45 45.59
N SER A 435 -17.23 7.86 44.51
CA SER A 435 -17.40 7.07 43.29
C SER A 435 -16.08 6.89 42.54
N ILE A 436 -15.24 7.92 42.52
CA ILE A 436 -13.88 7.86 41.95
C ILE A 436 -13.00 6.94 42.79
N ASN A 437 -13.10 7.00 44.12
CA ASN A 437 -12.38 6.09 45.01
C ASN A 437 -12.81 4.64 44.78
N ASP A 438 -14.11 4.39 44.63
CA ASP A 438 -14.62 3.07 44.26
C ASP A 438 -14.09 2.60 42.90
N ALA A 439 -14.02 3.47 41.88
CA ALA A 439 -13.45 3.14 40.57
C ALA A 439 -11.95 2.81 40.65
N ILE A 440 -11.17 3.60 41.39
CA ILE A 440 -9.73 3.37 41.64
C ILE A 440 -9.53 2.01 42.29
N ARG A 441 -10.25 1.75 43.37
CA ARG A 441 -10.21 0.49 44.12
C ARG A 441 -10.51 -0.72 43.24
N MET A 442 -11.61 -0.63 42.48
CA MET A 442 -12.04 -1.69 41.57
C MET A 442 -11.00 -1.98 40.50
N LEU A 443 -10.43 -0.94 39.87
CA LEU A 443 -9.39 -1.11 38.86
C LEU A 443 -8.07 -1.61 39.47
N HIS A 444 -7.67 -1.10 40.64
CA HIS A 444 -6.44 -1.51 41.30
C HIS A 444 -6.41 -3.02 41.54
N TYR A 445 -7.48 -3.57 42.11
CA TYR A 445 -7.62 -5.01 42.31
C TYR A 445 -7.67 -5.79 41.00
N ALA A 446 -8.35 -5.27 39.98
CA ALA A 446 -8.37 -5.92 38.67
C ALA A 446 -6.96 -5.98 38.05
N PHE A 447 -6.15 -4.93 38.20
CA PHE A 447 -4.75 -4.92 37.75
C PHE A 447 -3.88 -5.90 38.51
N GLN A 448 -4.05 -6.02 39.83
CA GLN A 448 -3.30 -6.99 40.66
C GLN A 448 -3.56 -8.44 40.28
N ASN A 449 -4.76 -8.75 39.76
CA ASN A 449 -5.17 -10.10 39.39
C ASN A 449 -5.02 -10.40 37.89
N CYS A 450 -4.42 -9.48 37.11
CA CYS A 450 -4.17 -9.67 35.68
C CYS A 450 -2.67 -9.65 35.39
N SER A 451 -2.23 -10.37 34.36
CA SER A 451 -0.83 -10.32 33.93
C SER A 451 -0.49 -8.93 33.41
N SER A 452 0.56 -8.32 33.98
CA SER A 452 1.07 -6.99 33.60
C SER A 452 2.38 -7.11 32.83
N PRO A 453 2.69 -6.17 31.91
CA PRO A 453 3.98 -6.10 31.23
C PRO A 453 5.21 -6.08 32.17
N ASP A 454 5.05 -5.74 33.44
CA ASP A 454 6.11 -5.78 34.45
C ASP A 454 6.75 -7.16 34.63
N GLU A 455 5.99 -8.25 34.40
CA GLU A 455 6.47 -9.64 34.45
C GLU A 455 7.55 -9.95 33.40
N LEU A 456 7.66 -9.15 32.34
CA LEU A 456 8.69 -9.33 31.31
C LEU A 456 10.10 -9.00 31.83
N LEU A 457 10.24 -8.32 32.98
CA LEU A 457 11.51 -7.96 33.60
C LEU A 457 11.91 -8.86 34.77
N SER A 458 10.98 -9.55 35.43
CA SER A 458 11.28 -10.33 36.64
C SER A 458 11.97 -11.68 36.40
N ASN A 459 12.09 -12.12 35.15
CA ASN A 459 12.82 -13.33 34.76
C ASN A 459 14.32 -13.03 34.55
N GLU A 460 15.02 -12.65 35.62
CA GLU A 460 16.47 -12.42 35.61
C GLU A 460 17.33 -13.71 35.59
N THR A 461 16.73 -14.90 35.42
CA THR A 461 17.45 -16.19 35.54
C THR A 461 17.68 -16.98 34.25
N GLU A 462 17.34 -16.46 33.06
CA GLU A 462 17.71 -17.13 31.81
C GLU A 462 18.44 -16.20 30.84
N GLU A 463 19.67 -16.59 30.51
CA GLU A 463 20.48 -15.98 29.45
C GLU A 463 19.72 -16.02 28.12
N ARG A 464 19.39 -14.82 27.63
CA ARG A 464 18.73 -14.49 26.36
C ARG A 464 17.22 -14.81 26.34
N PRO A 465 16.34 -13.80 26.32
CA PRO A 465 14.94 -14.02 26.07
C PRO A 465 14.79 -14.61 24.67
N SER A 466 14.36 -15.87 24.60
CA SER A 466 13.80 -16.50 23.42
C SER A 466 12.76 -15.55 22.83
N ILE A 467 13.00 -15.06 21.60
CA ILE A 467 12.00 -14.39 20.80
C ILE A 467 10.95 -15.45 20.46
N ILE A 468 9.93 -15.61 21.31
CA ILE A 468 8.58 -16.15 21.10
C ILE A 468 7.93 -16.12 22.50
N CYS A 469 7.07 -15.14 22.76
CA CYS A 469 6.08 -15.28 23.83
C CYS A 469 4.89 -16.03 23.22
N GLY A 470 4.62 -17.24 23.71
CA GLY A 470 3.69 -18.20 23.12
C GLY A 470 2.19 -17.91 23.29
N ASP A 471 1.80 -16.71 23.73
CA ASP A 471 0.39 -16.41 23.99
C ASP A 471 0.02 -15.00 23.47
N GLN A 472 -0.68 -14.97 22.34
CA GLN A 472 -1.17 -13.74 21.69
C GLN A 472 -2.14 -12.94 22.57
N SER A 473 -2.69 -13.56 23.63
CA SER A 473 -3.73 -12.97 24.48
C SER A 473 -3.32 -12.70 25.92
N ARG A 474 -2.04 -12.90 26.27
CA ARG A 474 -1.53 -12.79 27.65
C ARG A 474 -1.86 -11.46 28.33
N PHE A 475 -1.77 -10.34 27.62
CA PHE A 475 -2.05 -8.99 28.14
C PHE A 475 -3.38 -8.41 27.64
N TYR A 476 -4.28 -9.24 27.10
CA TYR A 476 -5.59 -8.78 26.61
C TYR A 476 -6.44 -8.13 27.72
N ASN A 477 -6.56 -8.78 28.88
CA ASN A 477 -7.31 -8.23 30.01
C ASN A 477 -6.67 -6.94 30.54
N TRP A 478 -5.33 -6.91 30.67
CA TRP A 478 -4.58 -5.71 31.03
C TRP A 478 -4.86 -4.55 30.07
N HIS A 479 -4.84 -4.82 28.76
CA HIS A 479 -5.15 -3.84 27.73
C HIS A 479 -6.54 -3.22 27.93
N LYS A 480 -7.56 -4.01 28.25
CA LYS A 480 -8.92 -3.51 28.48
C LYS A 480 -9.02 -2.69 29.77
N LEU A 481 -8.35 -3.10 30.85
CA LEU A 481 -8.28 -2.33 32.09
C LEU A 481 -7.58 -0.98 31.90
N CYS A 482 -6.56 -0.91 31.04
CA CYS A 482 -5.92 0.36 30.67
C CYS A 482 -6.87 1.33 29.95
N LEU A 483 -7.85 0.83 29.18
CA LEU A 483 -8.87 1.71 28.56
C LEU A 483 -9.76 2.36 29.62
N HIS A 484 -10.21 1.62 30.62
CA HIS A 484 -10.94 2.19 31.76
C HIS A 484 -10.08 3.19 32.55
N SER A 485 -8.79 2.89 32.70
CA SER A 485 -7.82 3.77 33.36
C SER A 485 -7.61 5.08 32.61
N TYR A 486 -7.66 5.07 31.27
CA TYR A 486 -7.55 6.26 30.45
C TYR A 486 -8.67 7.27 30.73
N ASP A 487 -9.92 6.81 30.76
CA ASP A 487 -11.08 7.64 31.09
C ASP A 487 -11.00 8.18 32.53
N LEU A 488 -10.64 7.33 33.49
CA LEU A 488 -10.42 7.73 34.87
C LEU A 488 -9.34 8.81 35.01
N VAL A 489 -8.20 8.67 34.32
CA VAL A 489 -7.11 9.67 34.30
C VAL A 489 -7.61 11.02 33.78
N ARG A 490 -8.49 11.03 32.77
CA ARG A 490 -9.07 12.27 32.22
C ARG A 490 -9.93 12.99 33.27
N HIS A 491 -10.75 12.25 34.01
CA HIS A 491 -11.53 12.78 35.12
C HIS A 491 -10.63 13.31 36.24
N LEU A 492 -9.60 12.54 36.66
CA LEU A 492 -8.63 12.94 37.67
C LEU A 492 -7.87 14.23 37.27
N LYS A 493 -7.40 14.34 36.01
CA LYS A 493 -6.75 15.56 35.50
C LYS A 493 -7.69 16.77 35.49
N ARG A 494 -8.98 16.57 35.18
CA ARG A 494 -9.99 17.64 35.20
C ARG A 494 -10.23 18.13 36.63
N MET A 495 -10.36 17.22 37.59
CA MET A 495 -10.52 17.58 39.01
C MET A 495 -9.28 18.29 39.54
N PHE A 496 -8.08 17.82 39.20
CA PHE A 496 -6.82 18.46 39.60
C PHE A 496 -6.73 19.92 39.14
N LYS A 497 -7.30 20.26 37.96
CA LYS A 497 -7.32 21.63 37.42
C LYS A 497 -8.37 22.54 38.07
N LEU A 498 -9.45 21.98 38.65
CA LEU A 498 -10.65 22.72 39.08
C LEU A 498 -10.64 23.19 40.55
N SER A 499 -9.50 23.13 41.25
CA SER A 499 -9.17 23.78 42.56
C SER A 499 -9.47 23.04 43.89
N ASN A 500 -8.67 23.35 44.93
CA ASN A 500 -8.95 23.40 46.38
C ASN A 500 -9.66 22.23 47.11
N VAL A 501 -9.70 21.03 46.54
CA VAL A 501 -10.30 19.85 47.21
C VAL A 501 -9.26 19.13 48.06
N ASP A 502 -9.71 18.50 49.15
CA ASP A 502 -9.00 17.56 50.02
C ASP A 502 -8.62 16.26 49.25
N CYS A 503 -7.93 16.42 48.11
CA CYS A 503 -7.58 15.36 47.16
C CYS A 503 -6.60 14.33 47.74
N VAL A 504 -6.12 14.55 48.97
CA VAL A 504 -5.23 13.63 49.70
C VAL A 504 -5.85 12.24 49.83
N LYS A 505 -7.19 12.13 49.92
CA LYS A 505 -7.89 10.84 50.01
C LYS A 505 -7.93 10.04 48.70
N ILE A 506 -7.69 10.68 47.55
CA ILE A 506 -7.74 10.04 46.23
C ILE A 506 -6.34 9.82 45.65
N PHE A 507 -5.38 10.69 46.00
CA PHE A 507 -4.00 10.59 45.53
C PHE A 507 -3.19 9.63 46.40
N LEU A 508 -3.59 8.37 46.38
CA LEU A 508 -2.91 7.26 47.04
C LEU A 508 -1.90 6.59 46.07
N PRO A 509 -0.95 5.78 46.58
CA PRO A 509 -0.01 5.03 45.72
C PRO A 509 -0.71 4.12 44.70
N GLU A 510 -1.86 3.56 45.05
CA GLU A 510 -2.69 2.70 44.19
C GLU A 510 -3.19 3.49 42.96
N THR A 511 -3.59 4.74 43.17
CA THR A 511 -3.96 5.67 42.10
C THR A 511 -2.77 5.97 41.19
N ALA A 512 -1.60 6.24 41.78
CA ALA A 512 -0.38 6.46 40.99
C ALA A 512 -0.01 5.23 40.15
N ARG A 513 -0.23 4.02 40.68
CA ARG A 513 -0.01 2.77 39.94
C ARG A 513 -0.94 2.62 38.74
N ILE A 514 -2.24 2.87 38.90
CA ILE A 514 -3.22 2.81 37.78
C ILE A 514 -2.86 3.82 36.68
N VAL A 515 -2.52 5.05 37.07
CA VAL A 515 -2.11 6.11 36.13
C VAL A 515 -0.83 5.69 35.39
N TYR A 516 0.10 5.02 36.09
CA TYR A 516 1.31 4.50 35.47
C TYR A 516 1.05 3.37 34.46
N GLU A 517 0.19 2.40 34.79
CA GLU A 517 -0.22 1.33 33.86
C GLU A 517 -0.82 1.91 32.56
N CYS A 518 -1.62 2.96 32.70
CA CYS A 518 -2.13 3.73 31.56
C CYS A 518 -0.98 4.35 30.73
N ALA A 519 0.06 4.88 31.37
CA ALA A 519 1.20 5.45 30.66
C ALA A 519 2.06 4.38 29.94
N VAL A 520 2.24 3.20 30.54
CA VAL A 520 2.88 2.03 29.91
C VAL A 520 2.11 1.64 28.65
N HIS A 521 0.78 1.57 28.72
CA HIS A 521 -0.10 1.28 27.59
C HIS A 521 -0.01 2.33 26.47
N LEU A 522 -0.03 3.63 26.81
CA LEU A 522 0.16 4.71 25.84
C LEU A 522 1.53 4.64 25.16
N SER A 523 2.57 4.33 25.92
CA SER A 523 3.94 4.16 25.43
C SER A 523 4.05 2.94 24.50
N ALA A 524 3.43 1.82 24.85
CA ALA A 524 3.33 0.62 24.02
C ALA A 524 2.64 0.93 22.68
N ASN A 525 1.61 1.79 22.68
CA ASN A 525 0.90 2.24 21.47
C ASN A 525 1.55 3.43 20.74
N SER A 526 2.83 3.70 21.00
CA SER A 526 3.61 4.77 20.33
C SER A 526 3.09 6.21 20.55
N LYS A 527 2.28 6.44 21.58
CA LYS A 527 1.84 7.78 22.00
C LYS A 527 2.81 8.36 23.03
N HIS A 528 4.07 8.58 22.63
CA HIS A 528 5.18 8.87 23.54
C HIS A 528 5.01 10.17 24.33
N ASP A 529 4.48 11.23 23.71
CA ASP A 529 4.31 12.53 24.39
C ASP A 529 3.22 12.45 25.46
N GLU A 530 2.09 11.82 25.12
CA GLU A 530 0.99 11.58 26.07
C GLU A 530 1.44 10.65 27.21
N ALA A 531 2.20 9.60 26.90
CA ALA A 531 2.76 8.70 27.91
C ALA A 531 3.68 9.43 28.90
N LYS A 532 4.53 10.34 28.43
CA LYS A 532 5.39 11.16 29.31
C LYS A 532 4.56 12.07 30.21
N GLU A 533 3.53 12.72 29.67
CA GLU A 533 2.62 13.55 30.46
C GLU A 533 1.89 12.75 31.54
N VAL A 534 1.40 11.55 31.21
CA VAL A 534 0.68 10.68 32.14
C VAL A 534 1.63 10.11 33.21
N VAL A 535 2.86 9.71 32.87
CA VAL A 535 3.87 9.33 33.89
C VAL A 535 4.21 10.49 34.82
N ASN A 536 4.40 11.70 34.30
CA ASN A 536 4.67 12.86 35.15
C ASN A 536 3.49 13.13 36.10
N PHE A 537 2.26 12.92 35.64
CA PHE A 537 1.07 13.00 36.48
C PHE A 537 1.03 11.88 37.55
N ALA A 538 1.40 10.64 37.21
CA ALA A 538 1.54 9.54 38.18
C ALA A 538 2.56 9.85 39.27
N ILE A 539 3.73 10.38 38.90
CA ILE A 539 4.78 10.80 39.84
C ILE A 539 4.28 11.94 40.73
N CYS A 540 3.53 12.90 40.16
CA CYS A 540 2.95 13.99 40.93
C CYS A 540 1.95 13.47 41.99
N ILE A 541 1.09 12.52 41.63
CA ILE A 541 0.15 11.86 42.56
C ILE A 541 0.94 11.13 43.65
N PHE A 542 1.97 10.37 43.27
CA PHE A 542 2.80 9.63 44.21
C PHE A 542 3.49 10.54 45.22
N ASN A 543 4.07 11.65 44.78
CA ASN A 543 4.71 12.63 45.66
C ASN A 543 3.73 13.30 46.64
N LEU A 544 2.46 13.45 46.26
CA LEU A 544 1.42 14.00 47.13
C LEU A 544 0.94 13.00 48.21
N SER A 545 1.14 11.69 48.00
CA SER A 545 0.69 10.62 48.90
C SER A 545 1.52 10.48 50.20
N ASN A 546 2.69 11.14 50.31
CA ASN A 546 3.56 11.17 51.50
C ASN A 546 3.96 9.80 52.09
N GLN A 547 4.07 8.74 51.28
CA GLN A 547 4.50 7.41 51.76
C GLN A 547 5.99 7.12 51.51
N GLN A 548 6.61 6.32 52.40
CA GLN A 548 8.04 5.91 52.34
C GLN A 548 8.29 4.71 51.41
N ILE A 549 7.57 4.60 50.29
CA ILE A 549 7.80 3.53 49.31
C ILE A 549 8.84 4.01 48.28
N PRO A 550 9.84 3.21 47.89
CA PRO A 550 10.76 3.61 46.83
C PRO A 550 10.01 3.74 45.50
N ALA A 551 10.11 4.91 44.86
CA ALA A 551 9.45 5.21 43.57
C ALA A 551 9.82 4.20 42.46
N SER A 552 11.01 3.59 42.54
CA SER A 552 11.47 2.53 41.64
C SER A 552 10.64 1.24 41.69
N SER A 553 9.91 1.00 42.78
CA SER A 553 9.02 -0.18 42.89
C SER A 553 7.68 0.02 42.19
N LEU A 554 7.16 1.26 42.17
CA LEU A 554 5.89 1.58 41.50
C LEU A 554 6.07 1.87 40.00
N PHE A 555 7.21 2.44 39.62
CA PHE A 555 7.51 2.90 38.26
C PHE A 555 8.77 2.20 37.70
N PRO A 556 8.71 0.89 37.39
CA PRO A 556 9.89 0.10 37.01
C PRO A 556 10.47 0.45 35.63
N HIS A 557 9.65 0.90 34.69
CA HIS A 557 10.06 1.22 33.31
C HIS A 557 10.30 2.71 33.09
N THR A 558 11.30 3.00 32.25
CA THR A 558 11.55 4.34 31.71
C THR A 558 10.66 4.62 30.50
N MET A 559 10.15 5.86 30.40
CA MET A 559 9.34 6.30 29.27
C MET A 559 10.11 7.23 28.34
N PRO A 560 10.06 7.04 27.00
CA PRO A 560 9.28 6.02 26.29
C PRO A 560 9.92 4.61 26.36
N LEU A 561 9.09 3.58 26.21
CA LEU A 561 9.53 2.18 26.24
C LEU A 561 10.40 1.85 25.02
N PRO A 562 11.44 1.00 25.16
CA PRO A 562 12.23 0.50 24.03
C PRO A 562 11.37 -0.19 22.97
N GLU A 563 11.75 -0.06 21.69
CA GLU A 563 10.94 -0.57 20.56
C GLU A 563 10.62 -2.07 20.65
N LEU A 564 11.60 -2.89 21.04
CA LEU A 564 11.39 -4.33 21.22
C LEU A 564 10.30 -4.64 22.25
N PHE A 565 10.31 -3.92 23.37
CA PHE A 565 9.35 -4.12 24.46
C PHE A 565 7.94 -3.68 24.05
N ARG A 566 7.83 -2.57 23.32
CA ARG A 566 6.56 -2.09 22.77
C ARG A 566 5.92 -3.13 21.83
N ARG A 567 6.71 -3.71 20.92
CA ARG A 567 6.22 -4.74 19.99
C ARG A 567 5.75 -6.01 20.73
N GLN A 568 6.45 -6.42 21.78
CA GLN A 568 6.07 -7.58 22.60
C GLN A 568 4.74 -7.37 23.35
N ILE A 569 4.57 -6.19 23.96
CA ILE A 569 3.32 -5.83 24.63
C ILE A 569 2.17 -5.81 23.62
N GLN A 570 2.34 -5.12 22.49
CA GLN A 570 1.32 -5.01 21.45
C GLN A 570 0.88 -6.38 20.93
N TYR A 571 1.82 -7.28 20.64
CA TYR A 571 1.52 -8.62 20.14
C TYR A 571 0.69 -9.45 21.14
N SER A 572 0.90 -9.25 22.45
CA SER A 572 0.25 -10.00 23.52
C SER A 572 -1.09 -9.40 23.96
N CYS A 573 -1.49 -8.25 23.42
CA CYS A 573 -2.77 -7.59 23.68
C CYS A 573 -3.89 -8.05 22.73
N ASN A 574 -3.63 -8.99 21.82
CA ASN A 574 -4.61 -9.44 20.84
C ASN A 574 -5.73 -10.24 21.49
N THR A 575 -6.94 -10.12 20.94
CA THR A 575 -8.14 -10.80 21.41
C THR A 575 -7.96 -12.33 21.39
N PRO A 576 -8.36 -13.08 22.43
CA PRO A 576 -8.29 -14.53 22.43
C PRO A 576 -9.07 -15.11 21.24
N ALA A 577 -8.48 -16.06 20.50
CA ALA A 577 -9.18 -16.73 19.40
C ALA A 577 -10.41 -17.45 19.96
N SER A 578 -11.60 -16.88 19.74
CA SER A 578 -12.84 -17.43 20.28
C SER A 578 -13.13 -18.79 19.65
N THR A 579 -13.22 -19.82 20.49
CA THR A 579 -13.83 -21.11 20.24
C THR A 579 -15.30 -20.93 19.85
N MET A 580 -15.56 -20.70 18.55
CA MET A 580 -16.89 -20.86 17.98
C MET A 580 -17.20 -22.36 17.99
N LYS A 581 -18.07 -22.79 18.91
CA LYS A 581 -18.77 -24.07 18.78
C LYS A 581 -19.65 -24.00 17.54
N ASP A 582 -19.19 -24.63 16.46
CA ASP A 582 -20.00 -24.91 15.28
C ASP A 582 -20.94 -26.09 15.60
N ASP A 583 -22.16 -25.76 16.02
CA ASP A 583 -23.29 -26.69 15.96
C ASP A 583 -23.84 -26.69 14.52
N SER A 584 -23.16 -27.42 13.63
CA SER A 584 -23.81 -28.12 12.50
C SER A 584 -22.82 -29.08 11.84
N ARG A 585 -22.85 -30.33 12.31
CA ARG A 585 -22.35 -31.47 11.54
C ARG A 585 -23.34 -31.76 10.41
N ASP A 586 -22.85 -31.84 9.18
CA ASP A 586 -23.05 -32.99 8.31
C ASP A 586 -21.98 -33.02 7.21
N GLY A 587 -21.59 -34.24 6.82
CA GLY A 587 -20.31 -34.63 6.17
C GLY A 587 -19.89 -33.82 4.95
N VAL A 588 -18.59 -33.71 4.64
CA VAL A 588 -17.72 -34.85 4.25
C VAL A 588 -16.27 -34.55 4.67
N GLU A 589 -15.65 -35.47 5.43
CA GLU A 589 -14.21 -35.49 5.68
C GLU A 589 -13.42 -35.90 4.43
N MET A 590 -12.32 -35.19 4.15
CA MET A 590 -11.09 -35.80 3.65
C MET A 590 -9.89 -35.20 4.43
N PRO A 591 -8.90 -36.02 4.82
CA PRO A 591 -7.98 -35.71 5.92
C PRO A 591 -6.81 -34.83 5.49
N ILE A 592 -6.51 -33.80 6.26
CA ILE A 592 -5.21 -33.12 6.27
C ILE A 592 -4.51 -33.57 7.58
N PRO A 593 -3.25 -34.06 7.55
CA PRO A 593 -2.60 -34.56 8.75
C PRO A 593 -2.41 -33.42 9.76
N SER A 594 -2.94 -33.64 10.96
CA SER A 594 -2.78 -32.79 12.14
C SER A 594 -1.36 -32.91 12.69
N VAL A 595 -0.44 -32.05 12.24
CA VAL A 595 0.87 -31.88 12.90
C VAL A 595 0.79 -30.58 13.72
N SER A 596 0.98 -30.68 15.04
CA SER A 596 0.95 -29.51 15.94
C SER A 596 2.23 -28.67 15.82
N SER A 597 2.19 -27.40 16.19
CA SER A 597 3.38 -26.53 16.22
C SER A 597 4.50 -27.07 17.13
N GLU A 598 4.12 -27.75 18.21
CA GLU A 598 5.05 -28.40 19.14
C GLU A 598 5.81 -29.56 18.48
N GLN A 599 5.14 -30.36 17.65
CA GLN A 599 5.77 -31.46 16.91
C GLN A 599 6.77 -30.97 15.87
N LEU A 600 6.47 -29.84 15.20
CA LEU A 600 7.41 -29.22 14.25
C LEU A 600 8.67 -28.71 14.96
N GLU A 601 8.53 -28.14 16.16
CA GLU A 601 9.66 -27.66 16.96
C GLU A 601 10.52 -28.82 17.49
N GLU A 602 9.89 -29.92 17.94
CA GLU A 602 10.60 -31.13 18.37
C GLU A 602 11.43 -31.73 17.22
N MET A 603 10.85 -31.82 16.02
CA MET A 603 11.57 -32.29 14.83
C MET A 603 12.72 -31.34 14.44
N ARG A 604 12.53 -30.01 14.57
CA ARG A 604 13.60 -29.04 14.34
C ARG A 604 14.76 -29.23 15.31
N MET A 605 14.48 -29.40 16.60
CA MET A 605 15.51 -29.67 17.62
C MET A 605 16.24 -30.98 17.36
N LYS A 606 15.51 -32.04 17.01
CA LYS A 606 16.08 -33.33 16.61
C LYS A 606 17.03 -33.20 15.41
N GLY A 607 16.65 -32.41 14.41
CA GLY A 607 17.51 -32.09 13.27
C GLY A 607 18.81 -31.39 13.68
N ASN A 608 18.72 -30.43 14.61
CA ASN A 608 19.89 -29.71 15.14
C ASN A 608 20.84 -30.63 15.92
N ASP A 609 20.30 -31.56 16.71
CA ASP A 609 21.10 -32.52 17.48
C ASP A 609 21.79 -33.55 16.58
N LEU A 610 21.08 -34.06 15.56
CA LEU A 610 21.68 -34.93 14.54
C LEU A 610 22.82 -34.23 13.80
N PHE A 611 22.65 -32.94 13.47
CA PHE A 611 23.70 -32.14 12.84
C PHE A 611 24.94 -31.98 13.73
N LYS A 612 24.76 -31.67 15.02
CA LYS A 612 25.86 -31.56 16.00
C LYS A 612 26.61 -32.86 16.18
N ASN A 613 25.91 -33.99 16.16
CA ASN A 613 26.47 -35.33 16.31
C ASN A 613 27.12 -35.88 15.02
N GLY A 614 27.09 -35.12 13.91
CA GLY A 614 27.73 -35.52 12.64
C GLY A 614 26.89 -36.44 11.76
N PHE A 615 25.63 -36.72 12.12
CA PHE A 615 24.70 -37.56 11.33
C PHE A 615 23.99 -36.74 10.25
N TYR A 616 24.74 -36.28 9.24
CA TYR A 616 24.27 -35.32 8.24
C TYR A 616 23.13 -35.84 7.35
N ASN A 617 23.16 -37.12 6.94
CA ASN A 617 22.11 -37.71 6.11
C ASN A 617 20.77 -37.81 6.84
N ASP A 618 20.79 -38.08 8.14
CA ASP A 618 19.56 -38.17 8.94
C ASP A 618 19.04 -36.77 9.31
N ALA A 619 19.93 -35.81 9.58
CA ALA A 619 19.56 -34.40 9.73
C ALA A 619 18.92 -33.84 8.45
N LEU A 620 19.43 -34.20 7.27
CA LEU A 620 18.86 -33.78 5.98
C LEU A 620 17.42 -34.26 5.80
N LYS A 621 17.15 -35.53 6.13
CA LYS A 621 15.81 -36.12 6.06
C LYS A 621 14.84 -35.37 6.97
N ILE A 622 15.23 -35.16 8.22
CA ILE A 622 14.38 -34.45 9.19
C ILE A 622 14.11 -33.01 8.76
N TYR A 623 15.13 -32.24 8.35
CA TYR A 623 14.87 -30.87 7.89
C TYR A 623 14.00 -30.81 6.64
N SER A 624 14.16 -31.75 5.70
CA SER A 624 13.34 -31.79 4.48
C SER A 624 11.89 -32.15 4.80
N GLU A 625 11.66 -33.12 5.68
CA GLU A 625 10.33 -33.51 6.15
C GLU A 625 9.63 -32.34 6.87
N VAL A 626 10.33 -31.63 7.77
CA VAL A 626 9.76 -30.46 8.45
C VAL A 626 9.45 -29.34 7.45
N ILE A 627 10.34 -29.07 6.48
CA ILE A 627 10.09 -28.08 5.43
C ILE A 627 8.87 -28.48 4.61
N ASP A 628 8.75 -29.72 4.16
CA ASP A 628 7.64 -30.18 3.33
C ASP A 628 6.29 -30.10 4.06
N ILE A 629 6.26 -30.41 5.36
CA ILE A 629 5.06 -30.28 6.19
C ILE A 629 4.69 -28.80 6.41
N SER A 630 5.69 -27.92 6.59
CA SER A 630 5.44 -26.54 7.03
C SER A 630 5.42 -25.49 5.89
N LYS A 631 5.93 -25.78 4.68
CA LYS A 631 6.16 -24.79 3.59
C LYS A 631 4.93 -24.00 3.15
N ASN A 632 3.71 -24.53 3.37
CA ASN A 632 2.43 -23.87 3.04
C ASN A 632 1.59 -23.53 4.28
N THR A 633 2.20 -23.54 5.46
CA THR A 633 1.52 -23.22 6.73
C THR A 633 1.99 -21.85 7.25
N ALA A 634 1.18 -21.21 8.09
CA ALA A 634 1.56 -19.97 8.76
C ALA A 634 2.76 -20.12 9.73
N PHE A 635 3.22 -21.35 9.98
CA PHE A 635 4.27 -21.70 10.94
C PHE A 635 5.62 -22.03 10.30
N PHE A 636 5.82 -21.80 9.00
CA PHE A 636 7.09 -22.07 8.33
C PHE A 636 8.26 -21.26 8.92
N ASP A 637 9.18 -21.93 9.61
CA ASP A 637 10.43 -21.30 10.06
C ASP A 637 11.46 -21.28 8.93
N VAL A 638 11.63 -20.10 8.33
CA VAL A 638 12.61 -19.82 7.28
C VAL A 638 14.04 -20.23 7.68
N MET A 639 14.40 -20.28 8.97
CA MET A 639 15.74 -20.76 9.40
C MET A 639 16.03 -22.22 9.01
N LEU A 640 15.00 -23.05 8.78
CA LEU A 640 15.17 -24.43 8.34
C LEU A 640 15.91 -24.53 7.00
N LEU A 641 15.64 -23.61 6.06
CA LEU A 641 16.37 -23.52 4.78
C LEU A 641 17.86 -23.26 5.02
N SER A 642 18.17 -22.36 5.96
CA SER A 642 19.55 -22.10 6.36
C SER A 642 20.19 -23.35 6.93
N ASN A 643 19.53 -24.05 7.85
CA ASN A 643 20.07 -25.24 8.50
C ASN A 643 20.29 -26.38 7.49
N ARG A 644 19.34 -26.60 6.57
CA ARG A 644 19.46 -27.59 5.50
C ARG A 644 20.58 -27.26 4.52
N ALA A 645 20.77 -26.00 4.14
CA ALA A 645 21.93 -25.56 3.37
C ALA A 645 23.27 -25.91 4.05
N SER A 646 23.37 -25.79 5.38
CA SER A 646 24.57 -26.21 6.13
C SER A 646 24.82 -27.71 6.02
N VAL A 647 23.76 -28.52 6.00
CA VAL A 647 23.84 -29.99 5.84
C VAL A 647 24.32 -30.34 4.44
N TYR A 648 23.74 -29.71 3.41
CA TYR A 648 24.14 -29.90 2.02
C TYR A 648 25.62 -29.55 1.78
N LEU A 649 26.11 -28.45 2.37
CA LEU A 649 27.54 -28.10 2.33
C LEU A 649 28.44 -29.19 2.95
N LYS A 650 27.99 -29.88 4.01
CA LYS A 650 28.73 -30.99 4.64
C LYS A 650 28.68 -32.28 3.85
N LEU A 651 27.61 -32.50 3.09
CA LEU A 651 27.42 -33.67 2.22
C LEU A 651 28.05 -33.50 0.83
N GLY A 652 28.55 -32.31 0.49
CA GLY A 652 29.11 -32.01 -0.84
C GLY A 652 28.06 -31.76 -1.92
N GLN A 653 26.81 -31.48 -1.52
CA GLN A 653 25.67 -31.18 -2.39
C GLN A 653 25.56 -29.66 -2.58
N TYR A 654 26.44 -29.10 -3.41
CA TYR A 654 26.64 -27.64 -3.45
C TYR A 654 25.54 -26.89 -4.22
N ASP A 655 24.93 -27.51 -5.22
CA ASP A 655 23.84 -26.90 -6.01
C ASP A 655 22.57 -26.73 -5.16
N GLU A 656 22.21 -27.74 -4.36
CA GLU A 656 21.08 -27.69 -3.43
C GLU A 656 21.35 -26.71 -2.28
N ALA A 657 22.59 -26.65 -1.78
CA ALA A 657 22.99 -25.66 -0.78
C ALA A 657 22.84 -24.22 -1.31
N LEU A 658 23.16 -23.99 -2.59
CA LEU A 658 23.02 -22.70 -3.25
C LEU A 658 21.54 -22.31 -3.36
N GLN A 659 20.67 -23.22 -3.78
CA GLN A 659 19.23 -22.98 -3.91
C GLN A 659 18.58 -22.61 -2.57
N ASP A 660 18.85 -23.39 -1.50
CA ASP A 660 18.32 -23.11 -0.16
C ASP A 660 18.86 -21.78 0.39
N ALA A 661 20.12 -21.44 0.09
CA ALA A 661 20.69 -20.16 0.48
C ALA A 661 20.02 -18.98 -0.26
N GLU A 662 19.68 -19.13 -1.53
CA GLU A 662 18.96 -18.12 -2.32
C GLU A 662 17.51 -17.96 -1.87
N GLU A 663 16.78 -19.06 -1.62
CA GLU A 663 15.42 -19.01 -1.07
C GLU A 663 15.40 -18.36 0.32
N TYR A 664 16.41 -18.64 1.15
CA TYR A 664 16.61 -17.99 2.43
C TYR A 664 16.89 -16.48 2.30
N ILE A 665 17.72 -16.07 1.34
CA ILE A 665 18.01 -14.65 1.06
C ILE A 665 16.75 -13.92 0.56
N LEU A 666 15.93 -14.54 -0.29
CA LEU A 666 14.68 -13.95 -0.77
C LEU A 666 13.72 -13.60 0.37
N GLN A 667 13.62 -14.47 1.38
CA GLN A 667 12.77 -14.26 2.56
C GLN A 667 13.43 -13.34 3.61
N ARG A 668 14.75 -13.39 3.76
CA ARG A 668 15.54 -12.60 4.72
C ARG A 668 16.75 -11.93 4.05
N PRO A 669 16.53 -10.89 3.23
CA PRO A 669 17.58 -10.29 2.38
C PRO A 669 18.70 -9.59 3.14
N LYS A 670 18.52 -9.33 4.45
CA LYS A 670 19.51 -8.69 5.33
C LYS A 670 20.34 -9.68 6.16
N CYS A 671 20.13 -10.99 5.99
CA CYS A 671 20.76 -11.98 6.85
C CYS A 671 22.10 -12.46 6.27
N TRP A 672 23.21 -12.19 6.99
CA TRP A 672 24.55 -12.63 6.59
C TRP A 672 24.68 -14.14 6.39
N ARG A 673 23.91 -14.96 7.14
CA ARG A 673 23.98 -16.43 7.09
C ARG A 673 23.62 -16.99 5.71
N GLY A 674 22.68 -16.36 5.01
CA GLY A 674 22.32 -16.74 3.64
C GLY A 674 23.47 -16.50 2.68
N TYR A 675 23.99 -15.27 2.66
CA TYR A 675 25.11 -14.89 1.81
C TYR A 675 26.40 -15.66 2.12
N ALA A 676 26.70 -15.95 3.38
CA ALA A 676 27.84 -16.76 3.76
C ALA A 676 27.74 -18.20 3.22
N LYS A 677 26.55 -18.81 3.30
CA LYS A 677 26.31 -20.17 2.75
C LYS A 677 26.34 -20.18 1.23
N LYS A 678 25.75 -19.18 0.58
CA LYS A 678 25.86 -18.95 -0.86
C LYS A 678 27.32 -18.83 -1.30
N ALA A 679 28.13 -18.05 -0.56
CA ALA A 679 29.55 -17.88 -0.85
C ALA A 679 30.33 -19.21 -0.75
N LEU A 680 30.06 -20.01 0.29
CA LEU A 680 30.68 -21.32 0.49
C LEU A 680 30.30 -22.32 -0.62
N ALA A 681 29.03 -22.38 -1.00
CA ALA A 681 28.55 -23.24 -2.09
C ALA A 681 29.20 -22.86 -3.43
N LEU A 682 29.23 -21.56 -3.74
CA LEU A 682 29.76 -21.05 -5.02
C LEU A 682 31.27 -21.29 -5.19
N ILE A 683 32.06 -21.30 -4.11
CA ILE A 683 33.48 -21.67 -4.18
C ILE A 683 33.66 -23.11 -4.62
N GLU A 684 32.88 -24.03 -4.04
CA GLU A 684 33.00 -25.45 -4.33
C GLU A 684 32.48 -25.75 -5.75
N LEU A 685 31.48 -24.99 -6.22
CA LEU A 685 31.03 -24.95 -7.62
C LEU A 685 32.00 -24.25 -8.58
N LYS A 686 33.17 -23.82 -8.10
CA LYS A 686 34.23 -23.12 -8.87
C LYS A 686 33.80 -21.77 -9.47
N ASN A 687 32.73 -21.16 -8.96
CA ASN A 687 32.30 -19.81 -9.31
C ASN A 687 32.88 -18.79 -8.30
N MET A 688 34.20 -18.59 -8.39
CA MET A 688 34.97 -17.75 -7.46
C MET A 688 34.50 -16.29 -7.42
N GLN A 689 33.99 -15.80 -8.55
CA GLN A 689 33.56 -14.42 -8.73
C GLN A 689 32.32 -14.10 -7.88
N ASP A 690 31.25 -14.86 -8.08
CA ASP A 690 29.99 -14.65 -7.35
C ASP A 690 30.14 -15.04 -5.88
N ALA A 691 31.03 -15.99 -5.57
CA ALA A 691 31.40 -16.32 -4.21
C ALA A 691 32.04 -15.13 -3.47
N CYS A 692 32.94 -14.39 -4.12
CA CYS A 692 33.57 -13.20 -3.53
C CYS A 692 32.54 -12.08 -3.30
N VAL A 693 31.59 -11.88 -4.22
CA VAL A 693 30.50 -10.90 -4.04
C VAL A 693 29.62 -11.29 -2.84
N ALA A 694 29.14 -12.53 -2.80
CA ALA A 694 28.33 -13.03 -1.68
C ALA A 694 29.08 -12.97 -0.35
N ALA A 695 30.37 -13.29 -0.34
CA ALA A 695 31.22 -13.15 0.84
C ALA A 695 31.37 -11.69 1.30
N SER A 696 31.46 -10.76 0.35
CA SER A 696 31.59 -9.33 0.65
C SER A 696 30.32 -8.77 1.26
N ILE A 697 29.16 -9.20 0.75
CA ILE A 697 27.84 -8.87 1.30
C ILE A 697 27.65 -9.49 2.69
N ALA A 698 28.06 -10.75 2.88
CA ALA A 698 28.00 -11.41 4.18
C ALA A 698 28.83 -10.66 5.23
N TYR A 699 30.04 -10.23 4.87
CA TYR A 699 30.90 -9.42 5.74
C TYR A 699 30.32 -8.02 6.01
N TYR A 700 29.67 -7.41 5.02
CA TYR A 700 29.00 -6.12 5.21
C TYR A 700 27.95 -6.20 6.34
N TYR A 701 27.09 -7.24 6.30
CA TYR A 701 26.06 -7.47 7.31
C TYR A 701 26.59 -7.98 8.66
N GLU A 702 27.75 -8.64 8.69
CA GLU A 702 28.36 -9.14 9.92
C GLU A 702 29.88 -8.87 9.93
N ARG A 703 30.29 -7.78 10.60
CA ARG A 703 31.70 -7.34 10.60
C ARG A 703 32.64 -8.29 11.33
N ASN A 704 32.10 -9.10 12.24
CA ASN A 704 32.87 -10.12 12.96
C ASN A 704 32.86 -11.48 12.25
N LEU A 705 32.39 -11.58 11.00
CA LEU A 705 32.23 -12.85 10.28
C LEU A 705 33.51 -13.69 10.23
N PHE A 706 34.67 -13.05 10.03
CA PHE A 706 35.97 -13.74 10.03
C PHE A 706 36.39 -14.27 11.41
N ARG A 707 35.84 -13.73 12.50
CA ARG A 707 36.12 -14.18 13.86
C ARG A 707 35.13 -15.24 14.33
N ASP A 708 33.85 -15.04 14.04
CA ASP A 708 32.74 -15.75 14.67
C ASP A 708 32.24 -16.94 13.83
N PHE A 709 32.63 -17.05 12.55
CA PHE A 709 32.21 -18.14 11.66
C PHE A 709 33.38 -18.86 10.98
N GLU A 710 33.87 -19.90 11.67
CA GLU A 710 35.06 -20.67 11.28
C GLU A 710 35.04 -21.24 9.84
N PRO A 711 33.93 -21.81 9.31
CA PRO A 711 33.90 -22.30 7.93
C PRO A 711 34.21 -21.22 6.90
N PHE A 712 33.73 -20.00 7.13
CA PHE A 712 33.99 -18.86 6.26
C PHE A 712 35.41 -18.33 6.43
N ARG A 713 35.90 -18.22 7.67
CA ARG A 713 37.28 -17.82 7.96
C ARG A 713 38.30 -18.74 7.29
N ARG A 714 38.10 -20.05 7.36
CA ARG A 714 39.01 -21.04 6.78
C ARG A 714 39.22 -20.85 5.27
N ILE A 715 38.15 -20.46 4.56
CA ILE A 715 38.18 -20.35 3.10
C ILE A 715 38.53 -18.93 2.63
N PHE A 716 37.96 -17.90 3.26
CA PHE A 716 38.13 -16.50 2.84
C PHE A 716 39.15 -15.70 3.67
N GLY A 717 39.44 -16.08 4.91
CA GLY A 717 40.17 -15.25 5.88
C GLY A 717 41.61 -14.92 5.49
N SER A 718 42.38 -15.89 4.97
CA SER A 718 43.79 -15.66 4.62
C SER A 718 44.01 -14.76 3.40
N SER A 719 43.01 -14.68 2.50
CA SER A 719 43.10 -14.03 1.19
C SER A 719 42.26 -12.76 1.10
N MET A 720 41.01 -12.77 1.58
CA MET A 720 40.04 -11.69 1.37
C MET A 720 40.17 -10.54 2.37
N GLU A 721 40.46 -10.85 3.64
CA GLU A 721 40.57 -9.86 4.73
C GLU A 721 41.61 -8.77 4.42
N LYS A 722 42.72 -9.15 3.80
CA LYS A 722 43.82 -8.22 3.40
C LYS A 722 43.50 -7.35 2.18
N ARG A 723 42.43 -7.67 1.44
CA ARG A 723 42.04 -7.03 0.17
C ARG A 723 40.75 -6.19 0.30
N LEU A 724 40.26 -6.01 1.52
CA LEU A 724 39.00 -5.33 1.82
C LEU A 724 39.26 -3.86 2.19
N PHE A 725 38.54 -2.96 1.52
CA PHE A 725 38.58 -1.52 1.73
C PHE A 725 37.21 -1.04 2.17
N VAL A 726 37.06 -0.62 3.42
CA VAL A 726 35.82 0.02 3.90
C VAL A 726 35.96 1.54 3.72
N CYS A 727 35.04 2.13 2.97
CA CYS A 727 35.03 3.55 2.67
C CYS A 727 33.85 4.21 3.40
N HIS A 728 34.14 5.32 4.09
CA HIS A 728 33.17 6.12 4.84
C HIS A 728 32.94 7.50 4.21
N ASP A 729 33.82 7.91 3.30
CA ASP A 729 33.83 9.22 2.68
C ASP A 729 34.50 9.18 1.28
N THR A 730 34.38 10.29 0.54
CA THR A 730 35.01 10.46 -0.77
C THR A 730 36.52 10.26 -0.76
N LEU A 731 37.19 10.64 0.34
CA LEU A 731 38.65 10.55 0.45
C LEU A 731 39.13 9.09 0.58
N SER A 732 38.43 8.30 1.40
CA SER A 732 38.70 6.87 1.58
C SER A 732 38.39 6.07 0.32
N LEU A 733 37.33 6.43 -0.42
CA LEU A 733 37.07 5.86 -1.74
C LEU A 733 38.19 6.21 -2.74
N SER A 734 38.61 7.47 -2.79
CA SER A 734 39.68 7.92 -3.69
C SER A 734 41.01 7.20 -3.40
N LYS A 735 41.35 7.02 -2.11
CA LYS A 735 42.52 6.25 -1.67
C LYS A 735 42.41 4.77 -2.06
N ALA A 736 41.23 4.16 -1.90
CA ALA A 736 41.00 2.77 -2.29
C ALA A 736 41.16 2.59 -3.80
N LEU A 737 40.50 3.43 -4.62
CA LEU A 737 40.61 3.40 -6.09
C LEU A 737 42.05 3.64 -6.57
N TRP A 738 42.79 4.54 -5.94
CA TRP A 738 44.21 4.77 -6.26
C TRP A 738 45.08 3.56 -5.91
N LYS A 739 44.87 2.95 -4.74
CA LYS A 739 45.60 1.74 -4.35
C LYS A 739 45.30 0.56 -5.27
N ILE A 740 44.06 0.41 -5.72
CA ILE A 740 43.67 -0.58 -6.74
C ILE A 740 44.41 -0.32 -8.06
N ARG A 741 44.51 0.95 -8.48
CA ARG A 741 45.26 1.35 -9.68
C ARG A 741 46.76 1.03 -9.58
N ILE A 742 47.36 1.16 -8.40
CA ILE A 742 48.76 0.75 -8.16
C ILE A 742 48.92 -0.76 -8.17
N LEU A 743 48.02 -1.49 -7.52
CA LEU A 743 48.02 -2.94 -7.51
C LEU A 743 47.92 -3.50 -8.94
N ASP A 744 47.15 -2.85 -9.81
CA ASP A 744 47.03 -3.18 -11.24
C ASP A 744 48.36 -2.95 -12.00
N HIS A 745 49.08 -1.87 -11.69
CA HIS A 745 50.41 -1.63 -12.25
C HIS A 745 51.44 -2.69 -11.80
N CYS A 746 51.36 -3.15 -10.55
CA CYS A 746 52.20 -4.21 -10.00
C CYS A 746 51.86 -5.61 -10.54
N ARG A 747 50.58 -5.90 -10.82
CA ARG A 747 50.14 -7.17 -11.43
C ARG A 747 50.61 -7.32 -12.87
N ASN A 748 50.60 -6.24 -13.65
CA ASN A 748 51.12 -6.28 -15.03
C ASN A 748 52.65 -6.58 -15.10
N LEU A 749 53.38 -6.37 -14.00
CA LEU A 749 54.81 -6.71 -13.87
C LEU A 749 55.04 -8.15 -13.36
N SER A 750 54.03 -8.83 -12.83
CA SER A 750 54.13 -10.19 -12.29
C SER A 750 53.11 -11.11 -12.95
N ARG A 751 53.57 -12.01 -13.84
CA ARG A 751 52.74 -13.01 -14.56
C ARG A 751 52.13 -14.10 -13.66
N ASN A 752 51.77 -13.79 -12.41
CA ASN A 752 51.15 -14.73 -11.47
C ASN A 752 49.75 -14.22 -11.07
N ASN A 753 48.71 -14.79 -11.69
CA ASN A 753 47.29 -14.55 -11.45
C ASN A 753 46.76 -15.12 -10.10
N SER A 754 47.57 -15.16 -9.04
CA SER A 754 47.26 -15.89 -7.80
C SER A 754 46.61 -15.06 -6.68
N GLU A 755 46.44 -13.75 -6.85
CA GLU A 755 45.85 -12.88 -5.82
C GLU A 755 44.49 -12.32 -6.28
N GLY A 756 43.40 -12.68 -5.56
CA GLY A 756 42.02 -12.35 -5.95
C GLY A 756 41.66 -10.85 -6.01
N PHE A 757 40.39 -10.53 -6.32
CA PHE A 757 39.90 -9.17 -6.58
C PHE A 757 39.84 -8.26 -5.33
N PRO A 758 40.45 -7.06 -5.32
CA PRO A 758 40.13 -6.01 -4.36
C PRO A 758 38.62 -5.83 -4.13
N VAL A 759 38.22 -5.71 -2.87
CA VAL A 759 36.81 -5.51 -2.46
C VAL A 759 36.68 -4.15 -1.81
N VAL A 760 35.80 -3.30 -2.31
CA VAL A 760 35.49 -1.99 -1.75
C VAL A 760 34.06 -2.00 -1.24
N ILE A 761 33.91 -1.72 0.04
CA ILE A 761 32.62 -1.61 0.73
C ILE A 761 32.37 -0.12 0.97
N LEU A 762 31.26 0.38 0.43
CA LEU A 762 30.81 1.76 0.61
C LEU A 762 29.80 1.79 1.75
N GLU A 763 30.06 2.56 2.80
CA GLU A 763 29.01 2.92 3.76
C GLU A 763 28.01 3.91 3.13
N ASN A 764 26.87 4.09 3.80
CA ASN A 764 25.81 4.98 3.33
C ASN A 764 26.32 6.41 3.11
N GLY A 765 26.16 6.94 1.90
CA GLY A 765 26.60 8.29 1.55
C GLY A 765 26.77 8.53 0.04
N ASP A 766 26.93 9.81 -0.30
CA ASP A 766 27.22 10.26 -1.66
C ASP A 766 28.72 10.51 -1.84
N TYR A 767 29.34 9.75 -2.73
CA TYR A 767 30.77 9.79 -3.02
C TYR A 767 31.02 10.54 -4.33
N LEU A 768 31.81 11.62 -4.27
CA LEU A 768 32.12 12.44 -5.44
C LEU A 768 33.52 12.10 -5.98
N VAL A 769 33.60 11.37 -7.10
CA VAL A 769 34.89 11.04 -7.71
C VAL A 769 35.22 12.05 -8.81
N SER A 770 36.32 12.78 -8.62
CA SER A 770 36.89 13.67 -9.63
C SER A 770 38.37 13.37 -9.89
N SER A 771 38.84 13.79 -11.05
CA SER A 771 40.21 13.63 -11.56
C SER A 771 41.20 14.35 -10.64
N HIS A 772 40.75 15.46 -10.04
CA HIS A 772 41.48 16.20 -9.02
C HIS A 772 41.55 15.46 -7.67
N THR A 773 40.52 14.71 -7.26
CA THR A 773 40.51 13.97 -5.98
C THR A 773 41.44 12.75 -5.99
N ILE A 774 41.81 12.24 -7.16
CA ILE A 774 42.76 11.13 -7.29
C ILE A 774 44.22 11.65 -7.31
N ASP A 775 44.44 12.93 -7.62
CA ASP A 775 45.78 13.54 -7.82
C ASP A 775 46.23 14.52 -6.72
N SER A 776 45.34 15.06 -5.87
CA SER A 776 45.65 16.35 -5.22
C SER A 776 46.54 16.36 -3.97
N ASP A 777 46.88 15.25 -3.29
CA ASP A 777 47.48 15.39 -1.95
C ASP A 777 48.74 14.57 -1.62
N LEU A 778 49.46 13.95 -2.58
CA LEU A 778 50.71 13.28 -2.19
C LEU A 778 51.93 13.32 -3.13
N PHE A 779 51.86 13.66 -4.42
CA PHE A 779 53.09 13.81 -5.22
C PHE A 779 52.94 14.82 -6.37
N GLY A 780 53.96 15.67 -6.50
CA GLY A 780 54.01 16.73 -7.51
C GLY A 780 54.17 16.21 -8.95
N SER A 781 53.49 16.92 -9.85
CA SER A 781 53.93 17.21 -11.22
C SER A 781 54.32 16.02 -12.12
N TYR A 782 53.39 15.10 -12.40
CA TYR A 782 53.47 14.25 -13.61
C TYR A 782 52.07 13.92 -14.17
N GLY A 783 51.71 14.56 -15.30
CA GLY A 783 50.77 14.05 -16.30
C GLY A 783 49.26 14.08 -16.00
N LYS A 784 48.53 15.03 -16.61
CA LYS A 784 47.05 15.05 -16.70
C LYS A 784 46.50 13.69 -17.16
N VAL A 785 45.89 12.92 -16.27
CA VAL A 785 45.17 11.68 -16.61
C VAL A 785 43.94 12.02 -17.45
N ARG A 786 43.92 11.60 -18.72
CA ARG A 786 42.83 11.89 -19.68
C ARG A 786 41.60 10.98 -19.56
N SER A 787 41.67 9.87 -18.81
CA SER A 787 40.57 8.92 -18.56
C SER A 787 40.80 8.12 -17.27
N LEU A 788 39.76 7.97 -16.43
CA LEU A 788 39.80 7.11 -15.24
C LEU A 788 39.43 5.69 -15.66
N THR A 789 40.21 4.67 -15.27
CA THR A 789 39.83 3.27 -15.54
C THR A 789 39.87 2.47 -14.25
N ILE A 790 38.75 1.84 -13.92
CA ILE A 790 38.56 0.96 -12.76
C ILE A 790 38.56 -0.47 -13.29
N LYS A 791 39.47 -1.30 -12.77
CA LYS A 791 39.64 -2.69 -13.20
C LYS A 791 39.76 -3.62 -12.01
N ASN A 792 39.40 -4.89 -12.20
CA ASN A 792 39.66 -5.97 -11.24
C ASN A 792 39.15 -5.68 -9.82
N CYS A 793 37.94 -5.13 -9.68
CA CYS A 793 37.41 -4.68 -8.39
C CYS A 793 35.95 -5.13 -8.18
N ILE A 794 35.61 -5.42 -6.93
CA ILE A 794 34.24 -5.65 -6.46
C ILE A 794 33.81 -4.44 -5.63
N LEU A 795 32.73 -3.77 -6.00
CA LEU A 795 32.10 -2.70 -5.25
C LEU A 795 30.83 -3.21 -4.57
N VAL A 796 30.67 -2.95 -3.28
CA VAL A 796 29.46 -3.31 -2.52
C VAL A 796 28.96 -2.07 -1.77
N GLY A 797 27.74 -1.63 -2.07
CA GLY A 797 27.08 -0.53 -1.38
C GLY A 797 26.22 -1.00 -0.19
N GLY A 798 26.21 -0.21 0.88
CA GLY A 798 25.44 -0.43 2.07
C GLY A 798 23.93 -0.22 1.94
N GLU A 799 23.17 -0.41 3.03
CA GLU A 799 21.70 -0.41 2.99
C GLU A 799 21.03 0.93 2.61
N GLY A 800 21.76 2.05 2.70
CA GLY A 800 21.29 3.38 2.29
C GLY A 800 21.55 3.67 0.81
N GLU A 801 21.12 4.84 0.33
CA GLU A 801 21.53 5.31 -1.00
C GLU A 801 23.05 5.55 -1.01
N CYS A 802 23.81 4.54 -1.47
CA CYS A 802 25.23 4.68 -1.79
C CYS A 802 25.35 5.14 -3.23
N SER A 803 25.65 6.42 -3.45
CA SER A 803 25.82 6.95 -4.80
C SER A 803 27.26 7.35 -5.08
N ILE A 804 27.77 6.99 -6.26
CA ILE A 804 29.06 7.44 -6.79
C ILE A 804 28.75 8.41 -7.92
N THR A 805 29.10 9.69 -7.73
CA THR A 805 28.96 10.74 -8.74
C THR A 805 30.30 11.01 -9.41
N PHE A 806 30.36 10.84 -10.73
CA PHE A 806 31.52 11.19 -11.55
C PHE A 806 31.30 12.58 -12.18
N ASP A 807 32.05 13.58 -11.70
CA ASP A 807 31.83 15.01 -12.03
C ASP A 807 32.78 15.55 -13.11
N ASP A 808 33.79 14.79 -13.56
CA ASP A 808 34.73 15.30 -14.59
C ASP A 808 34.22 15.16 -16.02
N ASN A 809 34.84 15.90 -16.94
CA ASN A 809 34.73 15.74 -18.39
C ASN A 809 35.49 14.51 -18.94
N HIS A 810 36.00 13.62 -18.08
CA HIS A 810 36.78 12.45 -18.47
C HIS A 810 35.92 11.20 -18.55
N CYS A 811 36.22 10.31 -19.49
CA CYS A 811 35.53 9.02 -19.58
C CYS A 811 36.01 8.09 -18.46
N VAL A 812 35.06 7.40 -17.82
CA VAL A 812 35.28 6.36 -16.81
C VAL A 812 35.17 4.99 -17.48
N GLY A 813 36.29 4.30 -17.62
CA GLY A 813 36.33 2.94 -18.11
C GLY A 813 36.18 1.92 -16.98
N PHE A 814 35.34 0.92 -17.15
CA PHE A 814 35.33 -0.29 -16.34
C PHE A 814 35.95 -1.41 -17.18
N GLY A 815 37.04 -2.03 -16.72
CA GLY A 815 37.81 -2.98 -17.51
C GLY A 815 38.13 -4.28 -16.79
N GLU A 816 38.54 -5.29 -17.56
CA GLU A 816 38.86 -6.63 -17.05
C GLU A 816 37.69 -7.19 -16.23
N VAL A 817 37.87 -7.64 -14.98
CA VAL A 817 36.76 -8.14 -14.17
C VAL A 817 36.24 -7.07 -13.21
N PHE A 818 35.00 -6.61 -13.37
CA PHE A 818 34.40 -5.60 -12.49
C PHE A 818 33.02 -6.04 -12.00
N MET A 819 32.75 -5.88 -10.71
CA MET A 819 31.47 -6.26 -10.11
C MET A 819 30.95 -5.15 -9.22
N ALA A 820 29.64 -4.89 -9.28
CA ALA A 820 28.99 -3.95 -8.39
C ALA A 820 27.69 -4.53 -7.84
N TYR A 821 27.49 -4.37 -6.53
CA TYR A 821 26.28 -4.75 -5.82
C TYR A 821 25.70 -3.56 -5.04
N ASN A 822 24.45 -3.21 -5.29
CA ASN A 822 23.71 -2.17 -4.55
C ASN A 822 24.41 -0.79 -4.55
N VAL A 823 24.92 -0.37 -5.70
CA VAL A 823 25.58 0.94 -5.88
C VAL A 823 24.84 1.77 -6.93
N SER A 824 24.61 3.04 -6.63
CA SER A 824 24.04 4.01 -7.57
C SER A 824 25.15 4.79 -8.26
N PHE A 825 25.19 4.79 -9.60
CA PHE A 825 26.19 5.50 -10.39
C PHE A 825 25.54 6.72 -11.06
N ARG A 826 26.06 7.90 -10.76
CA ARG A 826 25.65 9.18 -11.35
C ARG A 826 26.77 9.75 -12.21
N THR A 827 26.46 10.12 -13.45
CA THR A 827 27.42 10.79 -14.34
C THR A 827 26.90 12.18 -14.71
N ARG A 828 27.71 13.22 -14.54
CA ARG A 828 27.31 14.59 -14.91
C ARG A 828 27.80 14.99 -16.29
N PHE A 829 29.10 14.90 -16.50
CA PHE A 829 29.79 15.26 -17.75
C PHE A 829 30.66 14.13 -18.31
N SER A 830 30.74 13.00 -17.59
CA SER A 830 31.53 11.82 -17.93
C SER A 830 30.68 10.78 -18.65
N ASN A 831 31.34 9.96 -19.49
CA ASN A 831 30.76 8.72 -20.00
C ASN A 831 31.35 7.54 -19.23
N CYS A 832 30.53 6.53 -18.96
CA CYS A 832 30.96 5.24 -18.47
C CYS A 832 31.06 4.24 -19.63
N HIS A 833 32.23 3.61 -19.77
CA HIS A 833 32.50 2.62 -20.80
C HIS A 833 32.91 1.31 -20.17
N PHE A 834 32.15 0.24 -20.38
CA PHE A 834 32.61 -1.11 -20.10
C PHE A 834 33.51 -1.51 -21.26
N LEU A 835 34.82 -1.57 -21.01
CA LEU A 835 35.87 -1.64 -22.03
C LEU A 835 35.82 -2.94 -22.84
N PRO A 836 36.41 -2.97 -24.05
CA PRO A 836 36.66 -4.23 -24.77
C PRO A 836 37.45 -5.21 -23.88
N ASP A 837 37.14 -6.51 -23.97
CA ASP A 837 37.72 -7.59 -23.15
C ASP A 837 37.42 -7.54 -21.63
N SER A 838 36.41 -6.76 -21.22
CA SER A 838 35.93 -6.75 -19.83
C SER A 838 34.78 -7.73 -19.60
N VAL A 839 34.68 -8.28 -18.38
CA VAL A 839 33.55 -9.05 -17.86
C VAL A 839 33.01 -8.28 -16.66
N VAL A 840 31.84 -7.66 -16.85
CA VAL A 840 31.23 -6.77 -15.88
C VAL A 840 29.93 -7.36 -15.36
N LYS A 841 29.77 -7.45 -14.04
CA LYS A 841 28.52 -7.89 -13.40
C LYS A 841 27.92 -6.79 -12.52
N LEU A 842 26.66 -6.46 -12.75
CA LEU A 842 25.93 -5.42 -12.03
C LEU A 842 24.68 -6.03 -11.42
N THR A 843 24.49 -5.86 -10.11
CA THR A 843 23.38 -6.46 -9.38
C THR A 843 22.78 -5.45 -8.40
N HIS A 844 21.48 -5.20 -8.47
CA HIS A 844 20.81 -4.18 -7.64
C HIS A 844 21.38 -2.75 -7.76
N CYS A 845 22.11 -2.46 -8.84
CA CYS A 845 22.68 -1.14 -9.11
C CYS A 845 21.70 -0.18 -9.79
N SER A 846 21.90 1.11 -9.58
CA SER A 846 21.13 2.16 -10.25
C SER A 846 22.05 3.08 -11.07
N PHE A 847 21.56 3.61 -12.19
CA PHE A 847 22.34 4.37 -13.16
C PHE A 847 21.55 5.59 -13.61
N GLU A 848 22.13 6.78 -13.40
CA GLU A 848 21.53 8.06 -13.74
C GLU A 848 22.57 8.95 -14.43
N SER A 849 22.16 9.73 -15.43
CA SER A 849 23.08 10.59 -16.15
C SER A 849 22.48 11.89 -16.66
N SER A 850 23.17 13.00 -16.39
CA SER A 850 22.87 14.30 -16.98
C SER A 850 23.74 14.64 -18.20
N ASN A 851 24.48 13.67 -18.76
CA ASN A 851 25.43 13.91 -19.84
C ASN A 851 24.75 13.99 -21.21
N ASN A 852 24.76 15.18 -21.81
CA ASN A 852 24.09 15.46 -23.08
C ASN A 852 24.89 15.10 -24.34
N SER A 853 26.18 14.73 -24.20
CA SER A 853 27.08 14.61 -25.35
C SER A 853 27.05 13.23 -26.02
N TYR A 854 26.98 12.17 -25.22
CA TYR A 854 27.04 10.78 -25.69
C TYR A 854 26.18 9.89 -24.80
N THR A 855 25.91 8.66 -25.23
CA THR A 855 25.26 7.66 -24.38
C THR A 855 26.14 7.39 -23.16
N SER A 856 25.56 7.62 -21.99
CA SER A 856 26.31 7.70 -20.73
C SER A 856 26.86 6.37 -20.26
N PHE A 857 26.24 5.27 -20.66
CA PHE A 857 26.70 3.92 -20.35
C PHE A 857 26.82 3.12 -21.65
N CYS A 858 28.05 2.79 -22.04
CA CYS A 858 28.32 2.01 -23.24
C CYS A 858 29.05 0.72 -22.89
N CYS A 859 28.54 -0.41 -23.35
CA CYS A 859 29.13 -1.73 -23.21
C CYS A 859 29.88 -2.13 -24.49
N TYR A 860 31.20 -2.29 -24.40
CA TYR A 860 32.06 -2.83 -25.45
C TYR A 860 32.60 -4.23 -25.13
N GLY A 861 32.45 -4.71 -23.89
CA GLY A 861 32.85 -6.04 -23.42
C GLY A 861 31.66 -6.97 -23.14
N GLU A 862 31.79 -7.90 -22.18
CA GLU A 862 30.72 -8.75 -21.65
C GLU A 862 30.09 -8.08 -20.42
N LEU A 863 28.78 -7.86 -20.44
CA LEU A 863 28.03 -7.19 -19.38
C LEU A 863 26.85 -8.04 -18.91
N LYS A 864 26.81 -8.39 -17.62
CA LYS A 864 25.67 -9.04 -16.98
C LYS A 864 24.99 -8.07 -16.02
N VAL A 865 23.69 -7.87 -16.19
CA VAL A 865 22.88 -6.93 -15.44
C VAL A 865 21.70 -7.69 -14.84
N ASP A 866 21.55 -7.65 -13.52
CA ASP A 866 20.42 -8.25 -12.83
C ASP A 866 19.82 -7.28 -11.80
N SER A 867 18.49 -7.15 -11.84
CA SER A 867 17.74 -6.31 -10.88
C SER A 867 18.21 -4.85 -10.80
N CYS A 868 18.69 -4.27 -11.92
CA CYS A 868 19.22 -2.92 -12.00
C CYS A 868 18.23 -1.89 -12.53
N LYS A 869 18.51 -0.60 -12.30
CA LYS A 869 17.71 0.53 -12.79
C LYS A 869 18.56 1.48 -13.64
N PHE A 870 18.14 1.77 -14.86
CA PHE A 870 18.74 2.80 -15.71
C PHE A 870 17.71 3.89 -15.98
N TYR A 871 17.88 5.06 -15.39
CA TYR A 871 16.82 6.06 -15.39
C TYR A 871 17.30 7.49 -15.52
N ASN A 872 16.42 8.35 -16.03
CA ASN A 872 16.67 9.79 -16.22
C ASN A 872 17.99 10.10 -16.95
N CYS A 873 18.42 9.22 -17.87
CA CYS A 873 19.59 9.50 -18.69
C CYS A 873 19.20 10.45 -19.82
N THR A 874 19.88 11.59 -19.94
CA THR A 874 19.57 12.57 -20.98
C THR A 874 19.78 12.03 -22.42
N LYS A 875 20.60 10.98 -22.56
CA LYS A 875 20.80 10.17 -23.77
C LYS A 875 20.30 8.73 -23.57
N GLY A 876 20.89 7.74 -24.24
CA GLY A 876 20.51 6.34 -24.06
C GLY A 876 20.75 5.87 -22.62
N GLY A 877 19.90 4.98 -22.10
CA GLY A 877 20.08 4.34 -20.80
C GLY A 877 21.27 3.38 -20.81
N LEU A 878 21.33 2.47 -21.79
CA LEU A 878 22.46 1.58 -22.03
C LEU A 878 22.65 1.32 -23.53
N LEU A 879 23.86 1.54 -24.04
CA LEU A 879 24.27 1.18 -25.40
C LEU A 879 25.13 -0.09 -25.37
N VAL A 880 24.74 -1.11 -26.13
CA VAL A 880 25.40 -2.40 -26.26
C VAL A 880 26.07 -2.51 -27.62
N VAL A 881 27.40 -2.58 -27.60
CA VAL A 881 28.27 -2.83 -28.76
C VAL A 881 29.00 -4.18 -28.60
N GLY A 882 29.24 -4.63 -27.37
CA GLY A 882 29.72 -5.97 -27.01
C GLY A 882 28.59 -6.95 -26.70
N ASP A 883 28.79 -7.83 -25.73
CA ASP A 883 27.82 -8.85 -25.31
C ASP A 883 27.13 -8.42 -24.02
N ALA A 884 25.80 -8.38 -23.98
CA ALA A 884 25.04 -8.02 -22.79
C ALA A 884 23.91 -9.01 -22.45
N GLU A 885 23.84 -9.41 -21.18
CA GLU A 885 22.74 -10.16 -20.58
C GLU A 885 22.05 -9.26 -19.54
N VAL A 886 20.75 -9.02 -19.71
CA VAL A 886 19.96 -8.13 -18.85
C VAL A 886 18.73 -8.87 -18.32
N GLU A 887 18.63 -9.07 -17.02
CA GLU A 887 17.49 -9.73 -16.38
C GLU A 887 16.88 -8.86 -15.27
N ASN A 888 15.56 -8.97 -15.05
CA ASN A 888 14.81 -8.33 -13.94
C ASN A 888 15.01 -6.81 -13.78
N SER A 889 15.48 -6.13 -14.83
CA SER A 889 15.94 -4.74 -14.76
C SER A 889 14.93 -3.75 -15.36
N THR A 890 15.00 -2.48 -14.94
CA THR A 890 14.05 -1.43 -15.35
C THR A 890 14.74 -0.24 -16.00
N PHE A 891 14.17 0.26 -17.12
CA PHE A 891 14.68 1.39 -17.89
C PHE A 891 13.57 2.44 -18.09
N PHE A 892 13.73 3.67 -17.58
CA PHE A 892 12.71 4.72 -17.71
C PHE A 892 13.25 6.17 -17.73
N GLY A 893 12.53 7.09 -18.36
CA GLY A 893 12.93 8.51 -18.41
C GLY A 893 14.20 8.78 -19.24
N ASN A 894 14.58 7.86 -20.14
CA ASN A 894 15.78 7.99 -20.98
C ASN A 894 15.43 8.50 -22.39
N GLU A 895 16.43 8.89 -23.18
CA GLU A 895 16.21 9.15 -24.62
C GLU A 895 15.78 7.86 -25.33
N VAL A 896 16.60 6.81 -25.23
CA VAL A 896 16.28 5.43 -25.61
C VAL A 896 16.59 4.57 -24.39
N ALA A 897 15.72 3.62 -24.02
CA ALA A 897 15.95 2.82 -22.81
C ALA A 897 17.16 1.90 -22.97
N LEU A 898 17.12 1.02 -23.98
CA LEU A 898 18.21 0.09 -24.31
C LEU A 898 18.49 0.12 -25.81
N GLU A 899 19.77 0.14 -26.19
CA GLU A 899 20.20 0.28 -27.58
C GLU A 899 21.29 -0.75 -27.93
N VAL A 900 21.21 -1.39 -29.09
CA VAL A 900 22.21 -2.38 -29.58
C VAL A 900 22.69 -1.99 -30.97
N ARG A 901 24.01 -1.95 -31.21
CA ARG A 901 24.61 -1.58 -32.51
C ARG A 901 25.95 -2.28 -32.76
N GLU A 902 26.43 -2.24 -34.02
CA GLU A 902 27.84 -2.49 -34.40
C GLU A 902 28.44 -3.80 -33.84
N GLY A 903 27.73 -4.92 -33.99
CA GLY A 903 28.18 -6.25 -33.59
C GLY A 903 27.66 -6.73 -32.23
N GLY A 904 26.96 -5.87 -31.48
CA GLY A 904 26.52 -6.22 -30.13
C GLY A 904 25.51 -7.36 -30.09
N ARG A 905 25.66 -8.25 -29.10
CA ARG A 905 24.69 -9.31 -28.77
C ARG A 905 23.95 -8.95 -27.49
N LEU A 906 22.63 -9.15 -27.50
CA LEU A 906 21.79 -8.81 -26.36
C LEU A 906 20.85 -9.96 -26.02
N LEU A 907 20.87 -10.38 -24.76
CA LEU A 907 19.82 -11.20 -24.16
C LEU A 907 19.13 -10.37 -23.08
N VAL A 908 17.85 -10.06 -23.24
CA VAL A 908 17.07 -9.33 -22.24
C VAL A 908 15.83 -10.11 -21.81
N ARG A 909 15.63 -10.26 -20.50
CA ARG A 909 14.59 -11.11 -19.89
C ARG A 909 13.89 -10.44 -18.72
N LYS A 910 12.56 -10.60 -18.60
CA LYS A 910 11.78 -10.17 -17.42
C LYS A 910 11.97 -8.69 -17.05
N SER A 911 12.28 -7.85 -18.03
CA SER A 911 12.67 -6.45 -17.85
C SER A 911 11.55 -5.50 -18.25
N ARG A 912 11.56 -4.29 -17.69
CA ARG A 912 10.55 -3.25 -17.97
C ARG A 912 11.18 -2.01 -18.59
N MET A 913 10.63 -1.54 -19.71
CA MET A 913 11.12 -0.36 -20.44
C MET A 913 9.96 0.60 -20.72
N TYR A 914 9.89 1.71 -19.99
CA TYR A 914 8.73 2.61 -20.07
C TYR A 914 9.05 4.09 -19.87
N GLY A 915 8.18 4.98 -20.35
CA GLY A 915 8.32 6.43 -20.14
C GLY A 915 9.58 7.02 -20.78
N ASN A 916 10.08 6.45 -21.89
CA ASN A 916 11.28 6.94 -22.60
C ASN A 916 10.89 7.89 -23.75
N LYS A 917 11.74 8.87 -24.07
CA LYS A 917 11.47 9.87 -25.13
C LYS A 917 11.38 9.28 -26.54
N ARG A 918 12.05 8.15 -26.77
CA ARG A 918 12.11 7.48 -28.07
C ARG A 918 11.63 6.05 -27.89
N GLN A 919 12.47 5.07 -28.21
CA GLN A 919 12.09 3.66 -28.12
C GLN A 919 12.40 3.07 -26.75
N GLY A 920 11.60 2.08 -26.36
CA GLY A 920 11.93 1.21 -25.23
C GLY A 920 13.20 0.39 -25.54
N LEU A 921 13.23 -0.25 -26.71
CA LEU A 921 14.38 -0.99 -27.21
C LEU A 921 14.69 -0.63 -28.67
N LEU A 922 15.94 -0.25 -28.95
CA LEU A 922 16.45 -0.01 -30.30
C LEU A 922 17.49 -1.07 -30.68
N ILE A 923 17.17 -1.94 -31.64
CA ILE A 923 18.12 -2.85 -32.28
C ILE A 923 18.54 -2.21 -33.60
N GLY A 924 19.71 -1.59 -33.60
CA GLY A 924 20.24 -0.81 -34.70
C GLY A 924 21.08 -1.61 -35.70
N PRO A 925 21.72 -0.91 -36.65
CA PRO A 925 22.43 -1.55 -37.75
C PRO A 925 23.60 -2.40 -37.27
N LYS A 926 23.80 -3.53 -37.96
CA LYS A 926 24.86 -4.52 -37.69
C LYS A 926 24.83 -5.11 -36.27
N ALA A 927 23.74 -5.00 -35.53
CA ALA A 927 23.58 -5.79 -34.31
C ALA A 927 23.67 -7.30 -34.64
N SER A 928 24.18 -8.07 -33.69
CA SER A 928 24.29 -9.52 -33.80
C SER A 928 23.04 -10.18 -33.19
N GLU A 929 23.15 -11.40 -32.67
CA GLU A 929 22.06 -12.13 -32.02
C GLU A 929 21.42 -11.31 -30.89
N CYS A 930 20.13 -11.04 -31.02
CA CYS A 930 19.35 -10.29 -30.03
C CYS A 930 18.10 -11.08 -29.65
N VAL A 931 17.93 -11.36 -28.36
CA VAL A 931 16.82 -12.13 -27.79
C VAL A 931 16.13 -11.32 -26.71
N VAL A 932 14.84 -11.10 -26.87
CA VAL A 932 13.98 -10.31 -25.98
C VAL A 932 12.86 -11.21 -25.48
N GLU A 933 12.89 -11.60 -24.21
CA GLU A 933 11.93 -12.56 -23.63
C GLU A 933 11.22 -12.02 -22.38
N ASP A 934 9.91 -12.26 -22.28
CA ASP A 934 9.11 -11.96 -21.09
C ASP A 934 9.23 -10.52 -20.54
N CYS A 935 9.51 -9.54 -21.40
CA CYS A 935 9.68 -8.13 -21.04
C CYS A 935 8.37 -7.34 -21.17
N GLU A 936 8.26 -6.21 -20.45
CA GLU A 936 7.16 -5.25 -20.61
C GLU A 936 7.68 -3.92 -21.18
N LEU A 937 7.11 -3.47 -22.31
CA LEU A 937 7.51 -2.23 -22.97
C LEU A 937 6.29 -1.33 -23.21
N TYR A 938 6.19 -0.22 -22.50
CA TYR A 938 4.99 0.63 -22.54
C TYR A 938 5.23 2.11 -22.30
N ASP A 939 4.27 2.98 -22.67
CA ASP A 939 4.35 4.43 -22.45
C ASP A 939 5.65 5.07 -23.00
N ASN A 940 6.19 4.53 -24.10
CA ASN A 940 7.31 5.14 -24.81
C ASN A 940 6.77 6.04 -25.93
N GLU A 941 7.46 7.15 -26.18
CA GLU A 941 7.00 8.16 -27.15
C GLU A 941 7.22 7.79 -28.61
N LEU A 942 8.07 6.81 -28.87
CA LEU A 942 8.17 6.15 -30.16
C LEU A 942 7.81 4.66 -30.00
N SER A 943 8.30 3.82 -30.90
CA SER A 943 7.97 2.39 -30.90
C SER A 943 8.44 1.69 -29.61
N GLY A 944 7.68 0.72 -29.12
CA GLY A 944 8.10 -0.09 -27.96
C GLY A 944 9.42 -0.81 -28.25
N ILE A 945 9.47 -1.55 -29.36
CA ILE A 945 10.70 -2.13 -29.93
C ILE A 945 10.86 -1.62 -31.36
N LEU A 946 12.07 -1.17 -31.72
CA LEU A 946 12.44 -0.83 -33.09
C LEU A 946 13.66 -1.64 -33.54
N VAL A 947 13.53 -2.34 -34.66
CA VAL A 947 14.61 -3.07 -35.33
C VAL A 947 14.91 -2.39 -36.67
N VAL A 948 16.17 -2.01 -36.90
CA VAL A 948 16.60 -1.27 -38.09
C VAL A 948 17.87 -1.89 -38.67
N ASN A 949 17.82 -2.30 -39.95
CA ASN A 949 18.99 -2.74 -40.71
C ASN A 949 19.83 -3.83 -40.00
N CYS A 950 19.14 -4.82 -39.40
CA CYS A 950 19.75 -5.93 -38.68
C CYS A 950 19.61 -7.23 -39.48
N ALA A 951 20.69 -7.67 -40.13
CA ALA A 951 20.70 -8.90 -40.93
C ALA A 951 20.71 -10.18 -40.08
N SER A 952 21.08 -10.07 -38.80
CA SER A 952 21.17 -11.15 -37.82
C SER A 952 19.77 -11.55 -37.31
N ASP A 953 19.64 -12.75 -36.77
CA ASP A 953 18.37 -13.23 -36.22
C ASP A 953 18.03 -12.50 -34.91
N VAL A 954 16.90 -11.79 -34.92
CA VAL A 954 16.31 -11.16 -33.73
C VAL A 954 15.10 -11.95 -33.27
N ILE A 955 15.05 -12.34 -31.99
CA ILE A 955 13.95 -13.09 -31.39
C ILE A 955 13.24 -12.21 -30.36
N ILE A 956 11.94 -12.01 -30.54
CA ILE A 956 11.05 -11.29 -29.63
C ILE A 956 9.97 -12.26 -29.19
N LYS A 957 10.04 -12.76 -27.96
CA LYS A 957 9.16 -13.83 -27.47
C LYS A 957 8.49 -13.53 -26.12
N GLY A 958 7.20 -13.80 -25.97
CA GLY A 958 6.52 -13.74 -24.66
C GLY A 958 6.38 -12.34 -24.04
N ASN A 959 6.67 -11.27 -24.78
CA ASN A 959 6.70 -9.90 -24.27
C ASN A 959 5.30 -9.27 -24.23
N ARG A 960 5.12 -8.27 -23.36
CA ARG A 960 3.91 -7.44 -23.27
C ARG A 960 4.22 -6.00 -23.69
N ILE A 961 3.67 -5.56 -24.82
CA ILE A 961 4.01 -4.28 -25.44
C ILE A 961 2.75 -3.44 -25.63
N TYR A 962 2.63 -2.31 -24.94
CA TYR A 962 1.37 -1.58 -24.87
C TYR A 962 1.47 -0.08 -24.63
N ASP A 963 0.42 0.67 -24.96
CA ASP A 963 0.32 2.12 -24.69
C ASP A 963 1.52 2.97 -25.18
N ASN A 964 2.24 2.54 -26.24
CA ASN A 964 3.30 3.35 -26.87
C ASN A 964 2.70 4.31 -27.92
N ASP A 965 3.31 5.48 -28.13
CA ASP A 965 2.80 6.52 -29.05
C ASP A 965 2.98 6.15 -30.54
N GLU A 966 3.84 5.16 -30.83
CA GLU A 966 4.15 4.63 -32.17
C GLU A 966 3.86 3.12 -32.22
N PRO A 967 4.23 2.38 -33.29
CA PRO A 967 3.94 0.95 -33.34
C PRO A 967 4.53 0.20 -32.16
N GLY A 968 3.81 -0.81 -31.66
CA GLY A 968 4.31 -1.63 -30.55
C GLY A 968 5.67 -2.26 -30.91
N ILE A 969 5.73 -2.89 -32.09
CA ILE A 969 6.98 -3.36 -32.69
C ILE A 969 7.10 -2.74 -34.08
N SER A 970 8.24 -2.12 -34.37
CA SER A 970 8.59 -1.58 -35.68
C SER A 970 9.84 -2.26 -36.20
N VAL A 971 9.78 -2.78 -37.43
CA VAL A 971 10.89 -3.48 -38.09
C VAL A 971 11.06 -2.88 -39.46
N ILE A 972 12.17 -2.17 -39.68
CA ILE A 972 12.40 -1.41 -40.89
C ILE A 972 13.76 -1.72 -41.49
N ILE A 973 13.86 -1.65 -42.82
CA ILE A 973 15.10 -1.75 -43.60
C ILE A 973 15.82 -3.10 -43.37
N ASN A 974 15.71 -4.05 -44.31
CA ASN A 974 16.51 -5.28 -44.41
C ASN A 974 16.74 -6.06 -43.09
N SER A 975 15.72 -6.17 -42.25
CA SER A 975 15.82 -6.87 -40.96
C SER A 975 15.13 -8.24 -40.96
N ASN A 976 15.67 -9.21 -40.21
CA ASN A 976 15.09 -10.54 -40.01
C ASN A 976 14.65 -10.71 -38.54
N VAL A 977 13.35 -10.87 -38.30
CA VAL A 977 12.82 -10.92 -36.92
C VAL A 977 11.81 -12.06 -36.71
N SER A 978 11.94 -12.78 -35.61
CA SER A 978 10.94 -13.74 -35.12
C SER A 978 10.16 -13.13 -33.96
N ILE A 979 8.85 -12.92 -34.14
CA ILE A 979 7.93 -12.34 -33.17
C ILE A 979 6.95 -13.44 -32.74
N ILE A 980 7.12 -14.01 -31.54
CA ILE A 980 6.43 -15.23 -31.11
C ILE A 980 5.75 -15.05 -29.73
N GLU A 981 4.51 -15.49 -29.56
CA GLU A 981 3.83 -15.53 -28.24
C GLU A 981 3.71 -14.17 -27.50
N ASN A 982 3.81 -13.03 -28.19
CA ASN A 982 3.75 -11.70 -27.57
C ASN A 982 2.32 -11.18 -27.41
N LYS A 983 2.09 -10.30 -26.43
CA LYS A 983 0.85 -9.54 -26.23
C LYS A 983 1.08 -8.07 -26.59
N ILE A 984 0.54 -7.64 -27.74
CA ILE A 984 0.75 -6.29 -28.28
C ILE A 984 -0.58 -5.55 -28.34
N LEU A 985 -0.77 -4.55 -27.48
CA LEU A 985 -2.09 -3.94 -27.33
C LEU A 985 -2.10 -2.44 -27.04
N LYS A 986 -3.16 -1.75 -27.48
CA LYS A 986 -3.41 -0.33 -27.16
C LYS A 986 -2.30 0.66 -27.57
N ASN A 987 -1.40 0.27 -28.48
CA ASN A 987 -0.44 1.23 -29.01
C ASN A 987 -1.16 2.26 -29.90
N ASN A 988 -0.71 3.51 -29.87
CA ASN A 988 -1.29 4.63 -30.60
C ASN A 988 -1.00 4.58 -32.11
N HIS A 989 -0.48 3.45 -32.60
CA HIS A 989 -0.24 3.18 -34.01
C HIS A 989 -0.56 1.71 -34.35
N TRP A 990 0.25 1.04 -35.18
CA TRP A 990 0.05 -0.39 -35.51
C TRP A 990 0.56 -1.27 -34.37
N GLY A 991 -0.01 -2.46 -34.21
CA GLY A 991 0.59 -3.45 -33.31
C GLY A 991 2.01 -3.80 -33.77
N ILE A 992 2.13 -4.24 -35.03
CA ILE A 992 3.41 -4.53 -35.69
C ILE A 992 3.48 -3.76 -37.00
N LEU A 993 4.58 -3.01 -37.21
CA LEU A 993 4.90 -2.32 -38.45
C LEU A 993 6.14 -2.95 -39.09
N LEU A 994 6.03 -3.42 -40.32
CA LEU A 994 7.10 -4.04 -41.09
C LEU A 994 7.33 -3.32 -42.40
N THR A 995 8.53 -2.77 -42.60
CA THR A 995 8.92 -2.05 -43.82
C THR A 995 10.20 -2.62 -44.41
N SER A 996 10.15 -3.08 -45.66
CA SER A 996 11.29 -3.64 -46.42
C SER A 996 12.13 -4.66 -45.62
N SER A 997 11.47 -5.52 -44.84
CA SER A 997 12.07 -6.48 -43.91
C SER A 997 11.26 -7.78 -43.85
N ARG A 998 11.86 -8.86 -43.33
CA ARG A 998 11.22 -10.17 -43.19
C ARG A 998 10.92 -10.46 -41.73
N ALA A 999 9.71 -11.00 -41.47
CA ALA A 999 9.36 -11.47 -40.14
C ALA A 999 8.63 -12.82 -40.14
N VAL A 1000 8.85 -13.57 -39.05
CA VAL A 1000 8.04 -14.73 -38.66
C VAL A 1000 7.20 -14.31 -37.47
N ILE A 1001 5.89 -14.17 -37.65
CA ILE A 1001 4.94 -13.69 -36.64
C ILE A 1001 4.02 -14.84 -36.26
N LYS A 1002 4.22 -15.44 -35.08
CA LYS A 1002 3.47 -16.63 -34.64
C LYS A 1002 2.87 -16.52 -33.25
N GLU A 1003 1.65 -16.99 -33.07
CA GLU A 1003 1.00 -17.15 -31.75
C GLU A 1003 0.90 -15.85 -30.91
N ASN A 1004 0.91 -14.67 -31.55
CA ASN A 1004 0.81 -13.39 -30.85
C ASN A 1004 -0.65 -12.98 -30.64
N LYS A 1005 -0.91 -12.22 -29.58
CA LYS A 1005 -2.19 -11.56 -29.28
C LYS A 1005 -2.06 -10.07 -29.58
N ILE A 1006 -2.70 -9.58 -30.64
CA ILE A 1006 -2.56 -8.21 -31.13
C ILE A 1006 -3.92 -7.51 -31.13
N HIS A 1007 -4.16 -6.61 -30.17
CA HIS A 1007 -5.50 -6.04 -30.03
C HIS A 1007 -5.58 -4.59 -29.58
N ASN A 1008 -6.69 -3.91 -29.90
CA ASN A 1008 -6.98 -2.53 -29.49
C ASN A 1008 -5.94 -1.46 -29.93
N ASN A 1009 -5.12 -1.70 -30.96
CA ASN A 1009 -4.20 -0.67 -31.46
C ASN A 1009 -4.94 0.36 -32.33
N GLN A 1010 -4.46 1.61 -32.36
CA GLN A 1010 -5.17 2.75 -32.98
C GLN A 1010 -5.07 2.78 -34.52
N CYS A 1011 -4.09 2.10 -35.10
CA CYS A 1011 -4.12 1.71 -36.51
C CYS A 1011 -4.62 0.26 -36.61
N GLY A 1012 -3.97 -0.61 -37.37
CA GLY A 1012 -4.34 -2.02 -37.46
C GLY A 1012 -3.44 -2.94 -36.62
N GLY A 1013 -3.65 -4.24 -36.78
CA GLY A 1013 -2.85 -5.26 -36.10
C GLY A 1013 -1.43 -5.32 -36.66
N ILE A 1014 -1.29 -5.70 -37.93
CA ILE A 1014 -0.01 -5.87 -38.62
C ILE A 1014 -0.02 -5.10 -39.94
N PHE A 1015 0.99 -4.28 -40.21
CA PHE A 1015 1.20 -3.61 -41.49
C PHE A 1015 2.49 -4.06 -42.16
N LEU A 1016 2.40 -4.38 -43.45
CA LEU A 1016 3.50 -4.86 -44.28
C LEU A 1016 3.64 -3.93 -45.49
N GLN A 1017 4.82 -3.33 -45.63
CA GLN A 1017 5.20 -2.52 -46.78
C GLN A 1017 6.60 -2.92 -47.23
N THR A 1018 6.69 -3.88 -48.15
CA THR A 1018 7.98 -4.47 -48.57
C THR A 1018 8.30 -4.12 -50.01
N SER A 1019 9.42 -3.43 -50.25
CA SER A 1019 10.01 -3.32 -51.59
C SER A 1019 10.77 -4.60 -51.93
N CYS A 1020 10.24 -5.41 -52.85
CA CYS A 1020 10.75 -6.67 -53.38
C CYS A 1020 12.30 -6.85 -53.36
N SER A 1021 12.81 -7.77 -52.53
CA SER A 1021 14.05 -8.55 -52.75
C SER A 1021 14.35 -9.61 -51.66
N SER A 1022 13.72 -9.53 -50.48
CA SER A 1022 14.10 -10.31 -49.27
C SER A 1022 13.03 -11.31 -48.76
N GLY A 1023 12.57 -12.25 -49.60
CA GLY A 1023 11.74 -13.40 -49.16
C GLY A 1023 10.34 -13.05 -48.61
N ARG A 1024 9.48 -14.06 -48.36
CA ARG A 1024 8.11 -13.85 -47.83
C ARG A 1024 8.09 -13.91 -46.30
N SER A 1025 7.34 -12.99 -45.68
CA SER A 1025 7.03 -13.03 -44.23
C SER A 1025 5.98 -14.09 -43.92
N VAL A 1026 6.07 -14.75 -42.75
CA VAL A 1026 5.15 -15.82 -42.33
C VAL A 1026 4.32 -15.32 -41.15
N ILE A 1027 2.99 -15.43 -41.24
CA ILE A 1027 2.07 -14.96 -40.20
C ILE A 1027 1.09 -16.08 -39.88
N GLU A 1028 1.26 -16.76 -38.75
CA GLU A 1028 0.49 -17.97 -38.43
C GLU A 1028 -0.02 -17.96 -36.98
N TYR A 1029 -1.22 -18.48 -36.74
CA TYR A 1029 -1.75 -18.69 -35.37
C TYR A 1029 -1.90 -17.44 -34.49
N ASN A 1030 -1.96 -16.24 -35.06
CA ASN A 1030 -2.11 -15.02 -34.28
C ASN A 1030 -3.58 -14.71 -33.98
N ASP A 1031 -3.86 -14.16 -32.80
CA ASP A 1031 -5.16 -13.64 -32.40
C ASP A 1031 -5.15 -12.11 -32.54
N ILE A 1032 -5.77 -11.61 -33.59
CA ILE A 1032 -5.75 -10.20 -33.96
C ILE A 1032 -7.17 -9.66 -33.84
N CYS A 1033 -7.45 -8.82 -32.84
CA CYS A 1033 -8.81 -8.36 -32.59
C CYS A 1033 -8.97 -6.90 -32.15
N ASN A 1034 -10.14 -6.32 -32.39
CA ASN A 1034 -10.54 -5.00 -31.91
C ASN A 1034 -9.59 -3.83 -32.28
N ASN A 1035 -8.77 -3.95 -33.34
CA ASN A 1035 -7.92 -2.85 -33.79
C ASN A 1035 -8.72 -1.81 -34.62
N CYS A 1036 -8.34 -0.54 -34.54
CA CYS A 1036 -9.01 0.58 -35.20
C CYS A 1036 -8.81 0.65 -36.74
N GLY A 1037 -7.97 -0.24 -37.27
CA GLY A 1037 -7.69 -0.50 -38.68
C GLY A 1037 -7.59 -2.02 -38.93
N PRO A 1038 -7.15 -2.44 -40.12
CA PRO A 1038 -7.26 -3.85 -40.54
C PRO A 1038 -6.40 -4.77 -39.67
N GLY A 1039 -6.83 -6.02 -39.52
CA GLY A 1039 -6.07 -7.02 -38.75
C GLY A 1039 -4.68 -7.24 -39.34
N ILE A 1040 -4.62 -7.51 -40.65
CA ILE A 1040 -3.38 -7.51 -41.43
C ILE A 1040 -3.59 -6.61 -42.65
N CYS A 1041 -2.60 -5.76 -42.94
CA CYS A 1041 -2.55 -4.94 -44.14
C CYS A 1041 -1.30 -5.29 -44.94
N ASP A 1042 -1.49 -6.09 -45.98
CA ASP A 1042 -0.45 -6.55 -46.91
C ASP A 1042 -0.76 -6.01 -48.31
N HIS A 1043 -0.15 -4.89 -48.69
CA HIS A 1043 -0.48 -4.18 -49.94
C HIS A 1043 -0.01 -4.92 -51.20
N GLU A 1044 0.94 -5.85 -51.08
CA GLU A 1044 1.58 -6.54 -52.22
C GLU A 1044 1.36 -8.07 -52.20
N GLN A 1045 0.57 -8.60 -51.26
CA GLN A 1045 0.35 -10.05 -51.05
C GLN A 1045 1.66 -10.84 -50.85
N LEU A 1046 2.58 -10.26 -50.08
CA LEU A 1046 3.94 -10.79 -49.92
C LEU A 1046 4.11 -11.68 -48.68
N SER A 1047 3.06 -11.90 -47.89
CA SER A 1047 3.07 -12.78 -46.71
C SER A 1047 2.35 -14.12 -46.94
N LYS A 1048 2.83 -15.18 -46.29
CA LYS A 1048 2.08 -16.43 -46.11
C LYS A 1048 1.31 -16.32 -44.80
N ALA A 1049 0.03 -15.98 -44.88
CA ALA A 1049 -0.85 -15.90 -43.72
C ALA A 1049 -1.78 -17.12 -43.66
N SER A 1050 -1.71 -17.90 -42.58
CA SER A 1050 -2.59 -19.06 -42.37
C SER A 1050 -2.98 -19.22 -40.91
N GLU A 1051 -4.21 -19.69 -40.65
CA GLU A 1051 -4.67 -20.09 -39.31
C GLU A 1051 -4.67 -18.94 -38.27
N ASN A 1052 -4.74 -17.68 -38.70
CA ASN A 1052 -4.91 -16.51 -37.83
C ASN A 1052 -6.39 -16.26 -37.51
N LYS A 1053 -6.68 -15.83 -36.28
CA LYS A 1053 -8.02 -15.44 -35.82
C LYS A 1053 -8.19 -13.93 -35.93
N PHE A 1054 -9.30 -13.50 -36.55
CA PHE A 1054 -9.65 -12.10 -36.71
C PHE A 1054 -11.02 -11.82 -36.11
N GLN A 1055 -11.12 -10.84 -35.22
CA GLN A 1055 -12.40 -10.43 -34.63
C GLN A 1055 -12.46 -8.90 -34.48
N ASN A 1056 -13.53 -8.25 -34.94
CA ASN A 1056 -13.79 -6.82 -34.71
C ASN A 1056 -12.69 -5.82 -35.14
N ASN A 1057 -11.82 -6.15 -36.12
CA ASN A 1057 -10.88 -5.18 -36.71
C ASN A 1057 -11.56 -4.37 -37.83
N LYS A 1058 -11.26 -3.08 -37.98
CA LYS A 1058 -11.89 -2.21 -39.00
C LYS A 1058 -11.18 -2.30 -40.36
N GLU A 1059 -11.90 -2.46 -41.47
CA GLU A 1059 -11.28 -2.70 -42.80
C GLU A 1059 -10.56 -1.49 -43.45
N LYS A 1060 -10.74 -0.25 -42.98
CA LYS A 1060 -10.15 0.95 -43.62
C LYS A 1060 -9.44 1.86 -42.62
N ARG A 1061 -8.23 2.31 -42.97
CA ARG A 1061 -7.42 3.27 -42.21
C ARG A 1061 -8.16 4.63 -42.12
N ASN A 1062 -8.40 5.12 -40.91
CA ASN A 1062 -8.90 6.48 -40.72
C ASN A 1062 -7.76 7.49 -40.92
N GLN A 1063 -7.58 7.96 -42.16
CA GLN A 1063 -6.81 9.17 -42.47
C GLN A 1063 -7.66 10.40 -42.12
N SER A 1064 -7.43 11.04 -40.98
CA SER A 1064 -7.48 12.51 -40.83
C SER A 1064 -7.42 12.92 -39.36
N THR A 1065 -6.42 13.74 -39.01
CA THR A 1065 -6.72 15.03 -38.35
C THR A 1065 -5.59 16.06 -38.52
N ALA A 1066 -5.89 17.07 -39.35
CA ALA A 1066 -5.24 18.38 -39.39
C ALA A 1066 -6.32 19.46 -39.70
N GLN A 1067 -6.55 20.39 -38.75
CA GLN A 1067 -7.03 21.82 -38.79
C GLN A 1067 -8.46 22.32 -39.23
N SER A 1068 -9.03 23.22 -38.37
CA SER A 1068 -9.75 24.54 -38.57
C SER A 1068 -11.32 24.72 -38.58
N GLU A 1069 -11.79 25.98 -38.34
CA GLU A 1069 -13.00 26.49 -37.61
C GLU A 1069 -14.20 27.07 -38.43
N ALA A 1070 -15.45 27.03 -37.87
CA ALA A 1070 -16.60 27.99 -37.92
C ALA A 1070 -17.91 27.30 -37.45
N LYS A 1071 -18.64 27.82 -36.44
CA LYS A 1071 -19.85 27.16 -35.87
C LYS A 1071 -21.14 27.56 -36.60
N LEU A 1072 -21.31 26.99 -37.78
CA LEU A 1072 -22.56 26.96 -38.55
C LEU A 1072 -23.38 25.73 -38.13
N CYS A 1073 -24.68 25.71 -38.45
CA CYS A 1073 -25.38 24.42 -38.44
C CYS A 1073 -24.62 23.46 -39.37
N TYR A 1074 -24.17 22.33 -38.81
CA TYR A 1074 -23.24 21.44 -39.48
C TYR A 1074 -23.78 20.94 -40.83
N TYR A 1075 -25.10 20.74 -40.90
CA TYR A 1075 -25.81 20.29 -42.11
C TYR A 1075 -26.17 21.43 -43.07
N CYS A 1076 -27.02 22.38 -42.64
CA CYS A 1076 -27.61 23.36 -43.56
C CYS A 1076 -26.73 24.61 -43.76
N LYS A 1077 -25.60 24.70 -43.06
CA LYS A 1077 -24.62 25.80 -43.11
C LYS A 1077 -25.22 27.20 -42.85
N LYS A 1078 -26.44 27.28 -42.33
CA LYS A 1078 -27.06 28.53 -41.91
C LYS A 1078 -26.53 28.93 -40.53
N PRO A 1079 -26.22 30.21 -40.33
CA PRO A 1079 -25.84 30.74 -39.03
C PRO A 1079 -27.10 30.82 -38.15
N GLU A 1080 -27.02 30.34 -36.91
CA GLU A 1080 -28.18 30.35 -36.01
C GLU A 1080 -27.76 30.48 -34.55
N ASN A 1081 -28.52 31.24 -33.77
CA ASN A 1081 -28.12 31.69 -32.44
C ASN A 1081 -28.24 30.62 -31.34
N LYS A 1082 -28.94 29.51 -31.60
CA LYS A 1082 -29.06 28.37 -30.68
C LYS A 1082 -29.03 27.05 -31.44
N LEU A 1083 -27.84 26.48 -31.58
CA LEU A 1083 -27.62 25.15 -32.16
C LEU A 1083 -27.56 24.08 -31.05
N LYS A 1084 -28.22 22.95 -31.26
CA LYS A 1084 -28.17 21.75 -30.41
C LYS A 1084 -26.97 20.90 -30.79
N GLN A 1085 -26.11 20.60 -29.82
CA GLN A 1085 -24.91 19.80 -30.01
C GLN A 1085 -25.21 18.30 -30.10
N CYS A 1086 -24.45 17.59 -30.93
CA CYS A 1086 -24.46 16.14 -30.93
C CYS A 1086 -23.95 15.62 -29.58
N THR A 1087 -24.71 14.74 -28.93
CA THR A 1087 -24.44 14.28 -27.56
C THR A 1087 -23.37 13.18 -27.44
N ASN A 1088 -22.83 12.69 -28.57
CA ASN A 1088 -21.77 11.67 -28.57
C ASN A 1088 -20.36 12.28 -28.67
N CYS A 1089 -20.11 13.13 -29.67
CA CYS A 1089 -18.79 13.74 -29.90
C CYS A 1089 -18.72 15.23 -29.51
N PHE A 1090 -19.85 15.85 -29.18
CA PHE A 1090 -19.96 17.27 -28.76
C PHE A 1090 -19.47 18.34 -29.76
N THR A 1091 -18.95 17.95 -30.93
CA THR A 1091 -18.27 18.84 -31.89
C THR A 1091 -19.13 19.37 -33.02
N ALA A 1092 -20.17 18.63 -33.47
CA ALA A 1092 -21.14 19.16 -34.44
C ALA A 1092 -22.37 19.77 -33.76
N GLN A 1093 -22.90 20.83 -34.39
CA GLN A 1093 -24.01 21.60 -33.86
C GLN A 1093 -25.11 21.75 -34.93
N TYR A 1094 -26.37 21.56 -34.55
CA TYR A 1094 -27.53 21.53 -35.45
C TYR A 1094 -28.61 22.50 -35.02
N CYS A 1095 -29.28 23.16 -35.96
CA CYS A 1095 -30.41 24.03 -35.62
C CYS A 1095 -31.62 23.27 -35.07
N GLY A 1096 -31.76 21.98 -35.39
CA GLY A 1096 -32.82 21.13 -34.88
C GLY A 1096 -32.58 19.64 -35.15
N ARG A 1097 -33.44 18.79 -34.57
CA ARG A 1097 -33.38 17.32 -34.72
C ARG A 1097 -33.54 16.86 -36.17
N GLU A 1098 -34.19 17.64 -37.02
CA GLU A 1098 -34.38 17.28 -38.45
C GLU A 1098 -33.10 17.46 -39.27
N CYS A 1099 -32.36 18.56 -39.07
CA CYS A 1099 -31.04 18.73 -39.66
C CYS A 1099 -30.04 17.69 -39.13
N GLN A 1100 -30.13 17.33 -37.84
CA GLN A 1100 -29.30 16.26 -37.27
C GLN A 1100 -29.61 14.90 -37.90
N LYS A 1101 -30.88 14.51 -38.06
CA LYS A 1101 -31.27 13.23 -38.67
C LYS A 1101 -30.91 13.15 -40.15
N SER A 1102 -31.08 14.24 -40.88
CA SER A 1102 -30.77 14.32 -42.31
C SER A 1102 -29.27 14.22 -42.57
N ASP A 1103 -28.47 14.82 -41.68
CA ASP A 1103 -27.00 14.75 -41.72
C ASP A 1103 -26.41 13.52 -41.05
N TRP A 1104 -27.18 12.81 -40.22
CA TRP A 1104 -26.67 11.74 -39.35
C TRP A 1104 -25.92 10.67 -40.13
N LYS A 1105 -26.35 10.34 -41.36
CA LYS A 1105 -25.66 9.39 -42.24
C LYS A 1105 -24.22 9.82 -42.58
N ASN A 1106 -23.93 11.13 -42.61
CA ASN A 1106 -22.62 11.71 -42.89
C ASN A 1106 -21.88 12.11 -41.61
N HIS A 1107 -22.52 12.81 -40.67
CA HIS A 1107 -21.88 13.22 -39.41
C HIS A 1107 -21.53 12.07 -38.48
N LYS A 1108 -22.30 10.97 -38.44
CA LYS A 1108 -21.96 9.79 -37.62
C LYS A 1108 -20.53 9.31 -37.88
N LYS A 1109 -20.08 9.34 -39.14
CA LYS A 1109 -18.71 8.96 -39.54
C LYS A 1109 -17.62 9.91 -39.03
N VAL A 1110 -17.94 11.20 -38.85
CA VAL A 1110 -17.02 12.23 -38.33
C VAL A 1110 -17.06 12.28 -36.80
N CYS A 1111 -18.23 12.07 -36.20
CA CYS A 1111 -18.42 11.94 -34.77
C CYS A 1111 -17.60 10.77 -34.21
N ASP A 1112 -17.53 9.67 -34.97
CA ASP A 1112 -16.69 8.51 -34.66
C ASP A 1112 -15.16 8.76 -34.86
N ARG A 1113 -14.74 9.83 -35.58
CA ARG A 1113 -13.33 10.24 -35.77
C ARG A 1113 -12.82 11.23 -34.72
N PHE A 1114 -13.69 12.02 -34.08
CA PHE A 1114 -13.27 12.91 -32.99
C PHE A 1114 -12.76 12.16 -31.75
N LEU A 1115 -13.04 10.86 -31.69
CA LEU A 1115 -12.52 9.93 -30.70
C LEU A 1115 -11.10 9.41 -31.05
N SER A 1116 -10.40 9.91 -32.10
CA SER A 1116 -9.24 9.21 -32.68
C SER A 1116 -7.82 9.85 -32.74
N ASP A 1117 -7.49 11.13 -32.42
CA ASP A 1117 -6.08 11.63 -32.46
C ASP A 1117 -5.64 12.38 -31.17
N GLY A 1118 -4.47 12.04 -30.63
CA GLY A 1118 -4.12 12.27 -29.23
C GLY A 1118 -3.27 13.50 -28.80
N SER A 1119 -2.64 14.26 -29.70
CA SER A 1119 -1.83 15.45 -29.29
C SER A 1119 -1.51 16.42 -30.43
N ILE A 1120 -1.07 17.65 -30.09
CA ILE A 1120 -0.77 18.75 -31.03
C ILE A 1120 0.56 19.43 -30.67
N VAL A 1121 1.39 19.78 -31.66
CA VAL A 1121 2.65 20.54 -31.47
C VAL A 1121 2.47 22.01 -31.85
N VAL A 1122 2.89 22.93 -30.98
CA VAL A 1122 2.71 24.39 -31.13
C VAL A 1122 4.01 25.16 -30.88
N ASN A 1123 4.12 26.36 -31.43
CA ASN A 1123 5.31 27.20 -31.23
C ASN A 1123 5.23 27.88 -29.85
N TYR A 1124 6.33 27.90 -29.10
CA TYR A 1124 6.45 28.45 -27.76
C TYR A 1124 7.49 29.57 -27.72
N VAL A 1125 7.06 30.75 -27.30
CA VAL A 1125 7.91 31.93 -27.14
C VAL A 1125 8.01 32.27 -25.65
N ARG A 1126 9.22 32.21 -25.10
CA ARG A 1126 9.47 32.50 -23.68
C ARG A 1126 9.28 34.00 -23.42
N LYS A 1127 8.41 34.33 -22.47
CA LYS A 1127 8.17 35.70 -21.98
C LYS A 1127 7.92 35.65 -20.47
N PRO A 1128 8.98 35.73 -19.65
CA PRO A 1128 8.88 35.58 -18.20
C PRO A 1128 8.18 36.78 -17.53
N ILE A 1129 7.49 36.55 -16.42
CA ILE A 1129 6.95 37.60 -15.54
C ILE A 1129 8.12 38.45 -15.06
N MET A 1130 8.11 39.76 -15.34
CA MET A 1130 9.01 40.70 -14.69
C MET A 1130 8.82 40.58 -13.18
N THR A 1131 9.86 40.08 -12.53
CA THR A 1131 10.10 40.19 -11.09
C THR A 1131 10.07 41.66 -10.71
N GLU A 1132 8.97 42.12 -10.11
CA GLU A 1132 8.95 42.93 -8.87
C GLU A 1132 7.60 43.59 -8.59
N HIS A 1133 6.72 43.87 -9.56
CA HIS A 1133 5.55 44.73 -9.25
C HIS A 1133 4.16 44.33 -9.80
N LEU A 1134 4.00 43.20 -10.48
CA LEU A 1134 2.68 42.77 -11.00
C LEU A 1134 2.47 41.24 -10.89
N SER A 1135 2.71 40.66 -9.72
CA SER A 1135 2.20 39.32 -9.42
C SER A 1135 0.72 39.41 -9.03
N PRO A 1136 -0.20 38.64 -9.65
CA PRO A 1136 -1.65 38.66 -9.34
C PRO A 1136 -2.01 38.27 -7.90
N ASN A 1137 -1.02 37.96 -7.06
CA ASN A 1137 -1.18 37.37 -5.73
C ASN A 1137 -0.69 38.25 -4.58
N LYS A 1138 -0.39 39.54 -4.77
CA LYS A 1138 -0.14 40.44 -3.63
C LYS A 1138 -0.68 41.85 -3.86
N HIS A 1139 -1.82 42.15 -3.22
CA HIS A 1139 -2.10 43.32 -2.36
C HIS A 1139 -3.59 43.69 -2.34
N ILE A 1140 -4.38 42.96 -1.55
CA ILE A 1140 -5.48 43.54 -0.74
C ILE A 1140 -5.40 42.85 0.64
N PRO A 1141 -5.21 43.58 1.74
CA PRO A 1141 -5.04 42.99 3.06
C PRO A 1141 -6.42 42.76 3.71
N PHE A 1142 -7.16 41.73 3.31
CA PHE A 1142 -8.33 41.25 4.05
C PHE A 1142 -8.61 39.77 3.70
N LYS A 1143 -8.85 38.96 4.75
CA LYS A 1143 -9.34 37.56 4.77
C LYS A 1143 -8.81 36.68 3.64
N THR A 1144 -7.80 35.87 3.96
CA THR A 1144 -7.20 34.81 3.13
C THR A 1144 -8.28 34.02 2.39
N SER A 1145 -8.57 34.46 1.17
CA SER A 1145 -9.58 33.93 0.29
C SER A 1145 -9.02 32.69 -0.40
N GLU A 1146 -9.69 31.60 -0.12
CA GLU A 1146 -9.81 30.35 -0.87
C GLU A 1146 -9.04 30.34 -2.20
N ARG A 1147 -7.83 29.78 -2.14
CA ARG A 1147 -7.25 29.14 -3.33
C ARG A 1147 -8.15 27.95 -3.67
N ALA A 1148 -8.38 27.71 -4.96
CA ALA A 1148 -9.11 26.53 -5.41
C ALA A 1148 -8.48 25.27 -4.75
N PRO A 1149 -9.25 24.52 -3.94
CA PRO A 1149 -8.72 23.45 -3.11
C PRO A 1149 -8.08 22.36 -3.99
N GLY A 1150 -6.87 21.96 -3.61
CA GLY A 1150 -6.08 20.96 -4.34
C GLY A 1150 -4.99 21.52 -5.26
N LEU A 1151 -4.87 22.84 -5.46
CA LEU A 1151 -3.73 23.42 -6.16
C LEU A 1151 -2.63 23.85 -5.17
N LEU A 1152 -1.47 23.22 -5.28
CA LEU A 1152 -0.31 23.52 -4.45
C LEU A 1152 0.37 24.84 -4.86
N PRO A 1153 1.21 25.45 -4.00
CA PRO A 1153 1.88 26.71 -4.32
C PRO A 1153 2.78 26.60 -5.56
N VAL A 1154 2.84 27.67 -6.36
CA VAL A 1154 3.66 27.77 -7.59
C VAL A 1154 4.94 28.57 -7.35
N GLY A 1155 6.01 28.21 -8.05
CA GLY A 1155 7.32 28.87 -8.00
C GLY A 1155 8.46 27.90 -7.65
N PRO A 1156 9.72 28.30 -7.90
CA PRO A 1156 10.88 27.41 -7.84
C PRO A 1156 11.11 26.77 -6.48
N GLN A 1157 10.65 27.40 -5.40
CA GLN A 1157 10.81 26.91 -4.02
C GLN A 1157 9.79 25.83 -3.61
N TYR A 1158 8.72 25.61 -4.38
CA TYR A 1158 7.66 24.65 -4.06
C TYR A 1158 7.58 23.47 -5.02
N CYS A 1159 8.16 23.63 -6.21
CA CYS A 1159 8.29 22.55 -7.18
C CYS A 1159 9.55 22.81 -8.02
N PRO A 1160 10.46 21.82 -8.14
CA PRO A 1160 11.58 21.94 -9.05
C PRO A 1160 11.08 22.06 -10.50
N PRO A 1161 11.90 22.60 -11.41
CA PRO A 1161 11.51 22.74 -12.79
C PRO A 1161 11.12 21.41 -13.42
N PRO A 1162 10.02 21.36 -14.18
CA PRO A 1162 9.57 20.14 -14.80
C PRO A 1162 10.62 19.70 -15.80
N ASP A 1163 10.78 18.40 -15.86
CA ASP A 1163 11.61 17.79 -16.85
C ASP A 1163 10.96 17.98 -18.22
N THR A 1164 11.59 18.76 -19.10
CA THR A 1164 11.08 19.07 -20.44
C THR A 1164 11.03 17.83 -21.34
N THR A 1165 11.56 16.70 -20.83
CA THR A 1165 11.66 15.41 -21.50
C THR A 1165 10.52 14.44 -21.24
N THR A 1166 9.71 14.66 -20.21
CA THR A 1166 8.55 13.84 -19.84
C THR A 1166 7.26 14.65 -19.94
N ARG A 1167 6.09 14.01 -19.87
CA ARG A 1167 4.82 14.74 -19.82
C ARG A 1167 4.73 15.44 -18.47
N PHE A 1168 4.71 16.75 -18.50
CA PHE A 1168 4.43 17.56 -17.32
C PHE A 1168 3.12 18.30 -17.54
N ILE A 1169 2.44 18.59 -16.45
CA ILE A 1169 1.22 19.37 -16.55
C ILE A 1169 1.64 20.79 -16.82
N VAL A 1170 0.91 21.45 -17.71
CA VAL A 1170 0.96 22.87 -18.02
C VAL A 1170 -0.39 23.47 -17.75
N LYS A 1171 -0.38 24.69 -17.26
CA LYS A 1171 -1.59 25.48 -17.16
C LYS A 1171 -1.63 26.42 -18.35
N VAL A 1172 -2.65 26.20 -19.16
CA VAL A 1172 -2.95 26.94 -20.36
C VAL A 1172 -4.04 27.94 -20.04
N SER A 1173 -3.85 29.20 -20.42
CA SER A 1173 -4.84 30.27 -20.25
C SER A 1173 -4.89 31.15 -21.49
N SER A 1174 -6.09 31.48 -21.95
CA SER A 1174 -6.27 32.51 -22.97
C SER A 1174 -5.69 33.84 -22.47
N ALA A 1175 -4.78 34.47 -23.21
CA ALA A 1175 -4.12 35.71 -22.78
C ALA A 1175 -5.11 36.90 -22.75
N GLU A 1176 -4.88 37.86 -21.85
CA GLU A 1176 -5.76 39.01 -21.61
C GLU A 1176 -5.66 40.05 -22.73
N MET A 1177 -6.82 40.53 -23.21
CA MET A 1177 -6.94 41.78 -23.96
C MET A 1177 -6.83 42.94 -22.97
N ASP A 1178 -5.72 43.64 -23.00
CA ASP A 1178 -5.61 44.95 -22.38
C ASP A 1178 -6.64 45.87 -23.06
N ARG A 1179 -7.61 46.42 -22.32
CA ARG A 1179 -8.78 47.16 -22.86
C ARG A 1179 -8.45 48.48 -23.58
N GLY A 1180 -7.24 48.67 -24.08
CA GLY A 1180 -6.75 49.90 -24.69
C GLY A 1180 -5.89 49.79 -25.96
N ARG A 1181 -5.57 48.60 -26.48
CA ARG A 1181 -4.79 48.49 -27.75
C ARG A 1181 -5.44 47.53 -28.74
N LYS A 1182 -5.74 48.04 -29.95
CA LYS A 1182 -6.55 47.41 -30.99
C LYS A 1182 -5.81 46.39 -31.88
N ASP A 1183 -4.53 46.10 -31.65
CA ASP A 1183 -3.68 45.46 -32.67
C ASP A 1183 -3.08 44.08 -32.31
N PHE A 1184 -3.68 43.28 -31.41
CA PHE A 1184 -3.17 41.93 -31.11
C PHE A 1184 -4.15 40.79 -31.45
N ASN A 1185 -3.60 39.78 -32.15
CA ASN A 1185 -4.28 38.62 -32.73
C ASN A 1185 -4.82 37.66 -31.63
N PRO A 1186 -6.12 37.26 -31.63
CA PRO A 1186 -6.76 36.50 -30.53
C PRO A 1186 -6.28 35.05 -30.32
N SER A 1187 -5.36 34.54 -31.14
CA SER A 1187 -4.79 33.17 -31.11
C SER A 1187 -3.81 32.87 -29.98
N VAL A 1188 -3.49 33.88 -29.17
CA VAL A 1188 -2.29 33.88 -28.34
C VAL A 1188 -2.60 33.30 -26.96
N VAL A 1189 -2.07 32.08 -26.70
CA VAL A 1189 -2.38 31.32 -25.49
C VAL A 1189 -1.21 31.35 -24.54
N ARG A 1190 -1.40 31.85 -23.33
CA ARG A 1190 -0.37 31.80 -22.30
C ARG A 1190 -0.32 30.41 -21.69
N LEU A 1191 0.88 29.88 -21.53
CA LEU A 1191 1.14 28.62 -20.88
C LEU A 1191 2.26 28.81 -19.87
N TYR A 1192 2.05 28.28 -18.68
CA TYR A 1192 3.13 28.14 -17.73
C TYR A 1192 3.14 26.74 -17.10
N ASP A 1193 4.24 26.40 -16.43
CA ASP A 1193 4.40 25.23 -15.57
C ASP A 1193 4.38 25.62 -14.07
N ARG A 1194 4.26 24.65 -13.16
CA ARG A 1194 4.14 24.93 -11.71
C ARG A 1194 5.39 25.60 -11.10
N SER A 1195 6.58 25.30 -11.60
CA SER A 1195 7.85 25.91 -11.16
C SER A 1195 8.05 27.34 -11.69
N LEU A 1196 7.27 27.73 -12.71
CA LEU A 1196 7.38 28.97 -13.49
C LEU A 1196 8.67 29.09 -14.34
N LYS A 1197 9.45 28.00 -14.51
CA LYS A 1197 10.63 28.02 -15.39
C LYS A 1197 10.24 28.04 -16.87
N ILE A 1198 9.16 27.33 -17.21
CA ILE A 1198 8.44 27.35 -18.47
C ILE A 1198 7.27 28.31 -18.26
N ASP A 1199 7.44 29.56 -18.64
CA ASP A 1199 6.39 30.58 -18.66
C ASP A 1199 6.54 31.38 -19.95
N GLY A 1200 5.52 31.32 -20.77
CA GLY A 1200 5.56 31.91 -22.08
C GLY A 1200 4.24 31.82 -22.80
N ILE A 1201 4.33 32.09 -24.09
CA ILE A 1201 3.17 32.26 -24.93
C ILE A 1201 3.28 31.31 -26.10
N LEU A 1202 2.19 30.61 -26.38
CA LEU A 1202 2.05 29.76 -27.55
C LEU A 1202 1.61 30.61 -28.74
N THR A 1203 2.40 30.59 -29.80
CA THR A 1203 2.08 31.16 -31.10
C THR A 1203 1.60 30.02 -32.00
N ASP A 1204 0.58 30.27 -32.84
CA ASP A 1204 -0.08 29.26 -33.69
C ASP A 1204 -0.81 28.15 -32.90
N ALA A 1205 -1.46 28.52 -31.79
CA ALA A 1205 -2.10 27.59 -30.85
C ALA A 1205 -3.63 27.66 -30.85
N ASP A 1206 -4.26 27.95 -31.99
CA ASP A 1206 -5.71 28.16 -32.10
C ASP A 1206 -6.53 26.99 -31.57
N GLN A 1207 -6.10 25.75 -31.82
CA GLN A 1207 -6.80 24.56 -31.33
C GLN A 1207 -6.74 24.43 -29.80
N ILE A 1208 -5.60 24.76 -29.20
CA ILE A 1208 -5.43 24.79 -27.74
C ILE A 1208 -6.19 25.97 -27.13
N HIS A 1209 -6.20 27.13 -27.80
CA HIS A 1209 -6.99 28.28 -27.43
C HIS A 1209 -8.49 27.92 -27.39
N GLN A 1210 -8.99 27.27 -28.45
CA GLN A 1210 -10.37 26.82 -28.52
C GLN A 1210 -10.70 25.76 -27.46
N LEU A 1211 -9.80 24.82 -27.19
CA LEU A 1211 -9.98 23.83 -26.11
C LEU A 1211 -10.07 24.51 -24.75
N ALA A 1212 -9.14 25.41 -24.44
CA ALA A 1212 -9.17 26.20 -23.22
C ALA A 1212 -10.43 27.10 -23.14
N TRP A 1213 -10.86 27.66 -24.26
CA TRP A 1213 -12.07 28.49 -24.29
C TRP A 1213 -13.37 27.69 -24.17
N GLN A 1214 -13.43 26.47 -24.68
CA GLN A 1214 -14.64 25.64 -24.65
C GLN A 1214 -14.73 24.83 -23.36
N HIS A 1215 -13.62 24.25 -22.92
CA HIS A 1215 -13.55 23.29 -21.81
C HIS A 1215 -12.74 23.79 -20.61
N GLY A 1216 -12.03 24.90 -20.75
CA GLY A 1216 -11.35 25.53 -19.62
C GLY A 1216 -12.32 26.18 -18.64
N THR A 1217 -11.96 26.11 -17.38
CA THR A 1217 -12.64 26.74 -16.26
C THR A 1217 -12.41 28.24 -16.22
N MET A 1218 -13.46 29.01 -15.95
CA MET A 1218 -13.37 30.47 -15.79
C MET A 1218 -12.50 30.81 -14.58
N GLY A 1219 -11.56 31.72 -14.74
CA GLY A 1219 -10.78 32.23 -13.60
C GLY A 1219 -11.66 33.05 -12.65
N GLN A 1220 -11.69 32.68 -11.36
CA GLN A 1220 -12.53 33.32 -10.32
C GLN A 1220 -12.36 34.85 -10.19
N LEU A 1221 -11.19 35.40 -10.56
CA LEU A 1221 -10.88 36.82 -10.37
C LEU A 1221 -11.23 37.72 -11.56
N TYR A 1222 -11.44 37.15 -12.76
CA TYR A 1222 -11.71 37.90 -13.97
C TYR A 1222 -12.60 37.09 -14.90
N SER A 1223 -13.80 37.58 -15.15
CA SER A 1223 -14.87 36.89 -15.89
C SER A 1223 -14.64 36.78 -17.41
N SER A 1224 -13.41 36.96 -17.89
CA SER A 1224 -13.08 37.04 -19.32
C SER A 1224 -12.03 36.05 -19.80
N PHE A 1225 -11.40 35.24 -18.94
CA PHE A 1225 -10.43 34.23 -19.39
C PHE A 1225 -10.64 32.85 -18.77
N LYS A 1226 -10.34 31.83 -19.58
CA LYS A 1226 -10.48 30.43 -19.22
C LYS A 1226 -9.13 29.75 -19.08
N LYS A 1227 -9.05 28.83 -18.13
CA LYS A 1227 -7.86 28.10 -17.74
C LYS A 1227 -8.11 26.61 -17.92
N LEU A 1228 -7.18 25.93 -18.57
CA LEU A 1228 -7.23 24.50 -18.80
C LEU A 1228 -5.87 23.91 -18.45
N PHE A 1229 -5.87 22.85 -17.68
CA PHE A 1229 -4.66 22.09 -17.40
C PHE A 1229 -4.52 21.04 -18.49
N MET A 1230 -3.34 20.96 -19.08
CA MET A 1230 -3.07 20.05 -20.18
C MET A 1230 -1.75 19.36 -19.92
N TRP A 1231 -1.62 18.13 -20.39
CA TRP A 1231 -0.30 17.51 -20.44
C TRP A 1231 0.48 18.18 -21.56
N ALA A 1232 1.73 18.50 -21.30
CA ALA A 1232 2.65 18.99 -22.31
C ALA A 1232 4.04 18.40 -22.16
N LYS A 1233 4.80 18.52 -23.24
CA LYS A 1233 6.17 18.06 -23.35
C LYS A 1233 6.99 19.03 -24.20
N GLY A 1234 8.22 19.32 -23.79
CA GLY A 1234 9.11 20.35 -24.36
C GLY A 1234 9.26 21.56 -23.42
N PRO A 1235 9.68 22.76 -23.88
CA PRO A 1235 9.89 23.14 -25.26
C PRO A 1235 11.28 22.73 -25.79
N GLU A 1236 11.33 22.14 -26.98
CA GLU A 1236 12.57 21.84 -27.72
C GLU A 1236 12.63 22.76 -28.96
N HIS A 1237 13.71 23.54 -29.11
CA HIS A 1237 13.87 24.55 -30.18
C HIS A 1237 12.70 25.55 -30.33
N GLY A 1238 12.04 25.90 -29.22
CA GLY A 1238 10.89 26.82 -29.24
C GLY A 1238 9.59 26.18 -29.74
N LYS A 1239 9.47 24.84 -29.73
CA LYS A 1239 8.23 24.11 -29.99
C LYS A 1239 7.83 23.25 -28.79
N LEU A 1240 6.55 23.21 -28.48
CA LEU A 1240 5.97 22.52 -27.32
C LEU A 1240 4.83 21.61 -27.78
N ARG A 1241 4.87 20.33 -27.40
CA ARG A 1241 3.80 19.37 -27.68
C ARG A 1241 2.78 19.41 -26.52
N VAL A 1242 1.50 19.51 -26.83
CA VAL A 1242 0.40 19.58 -25.86
C VAL A 1242 -0.63 18.51 -26.22
N PHE A 1243 -0.96 17.64 -25.27
CA PHE A 1243 -1.86 16.50 -25.47
C PHE A 1243 -3.31 16.94 -25.28
N THR A 1244 -4.17 16.59 -26.23
CA THR A 1244 -5.52 17.17 -26.36
C THR A 1244 -6.65 16.16 -26.20
N ASN A 1245 -6.33 14.87 -26.17
CA ASN A 1245 -7.28 13.78 -25.89
C ASN A 1245 -7.37 13.44 -24.39
N GLU A 1246 -6.39 13.85 -23.60
CA GLU A 1246 -6.25 13.49 -22.20
C GLU A 1246 -5.94 14.74 -21.38
N PHE A 1247 -6.82 15.04 -20.43
CA PHE A 1247 -6.62 16.16 -19.51
C PHE A 1247 -6.02 15.63 -18.20
N PRO A 1248 -4.93 16.24 -17.72
CA PRO A 1248 -4.39 15.90 -16.41
C PRO A 1248 -5.39 16.21 -15.31
N PRO A 1249 -5.42 15.40 -14.24
CA PRO A 1249 -6.06 15.82 -13.01
C PRO A 1249 -5.36 17.10 -12.54
N TYR A 1250 -6.11 18.21 -12.42
CA TYR A 1250 -5.54 19.49 -12.00
C TYR A 1250 -4.91 19.44 -10.59
N GLN A 1251 -5.17 18.38 -9.81
CA GLN A 1251 -4.56 18.14 -8.49
C GLN A 1251 -3.12 17.65 -8.58
N HIS A 1252 -2.71 17.11 -9.72
CA HIS A 1252 -1.34 16.69 -9.99
C HIS A 1252 -0.47 17.86 -10.47
N TRP A 1253 -1.11 18.97 -10.85
CA TRP A 1253 -0.49 20.26 -10.99
C TRP A 1253 -0.35 20.92 -9.63
#